data_AF-A0A2E6DAW0-F1
#
_entry.id   AF-A0A2E6DAW0-F1
#
_cell.length_a   1.000
_cell.length_b   1.000
_cell.length_c   1.000
_cell.angle_alpha   90.00
_cell.angle_beta   90.00
_cell.angle_gamma   90.00
#
_symmetry.space_group_name_H-M   'P 1'
#
loop_
_entity.id
_entity.type
_entity.pdbx_description
1 polymer ?
#
loop_
_entity_poly.entity_id
_entity_poly.type
_entity_poly.pdbx_seq_one_letter_code
_entity_poly.pdbx_strand_id
1 'polypeptide(L)'
;MKRFPLILCLVLSATPLFSQEEDTALEGVGQRDPVSAAKAAARLALDGGRLEDAGRHLERALLHAPLDVDLVGGILETLQGEGAAERDARLLWTSLWHELSCGPDGRANPPASLRRSLSDDPWPAALTKARAAAVAELRRWVASHESSASKKPADRLLADWGRRLALDLARPVPRLDDAARADLPPLLQVGGREHSPVLAALDRLMKSALASGDTGLAMRAARALHGLAVQADFKDLKGPRPSGMGSVRSKAGAGLSRARAKLREKSPDPWSVEDLEWLTSEEGEAFTRSHDSFAYPGTGYSTQEWYRVETDCGFETLLGVATTIELHHQRLAGWYGVDPFIGRPGIVRIVPEPNGLEAEGTPFWWAGGFQGGDTTVMRFAQGNIEGLGHGLTHELTHRFDGALFPGQPSWLTEGKAVWTASAYGPSTDEVFVENHANFGTFQGVWIDGWGRAEKLETLISGTMEDYRDNYAAGYCLYVYLNTWEEGGERLFQEALQRFMEGGRSRRGEPLDFFERHFCDGKEGRPEDFESFAEHYETFLRGFWWKERAEWTGRYTGATPRTPSQPYVYDEPTWTWQRHRSEPYFGQDQARVAARVLLDAKKNKDALKALLWSLGVDGREPRCLRWLSEILPGLGAKDAVWVAEQALVFPSWPMAQPAPFLSRLPKTRALLKTQAEASTAWAEQGLPRSAAALAADHDRLALWVGAPRLSLPAPDLEGLRHPFDRPTHLLGARGWIEDELVGYDKKRRVGLWQALPDGDLLVGRRKERSGTGKVDRGGGGMAFTRSEDYLLPGTYRIETRVRFTTAYGRGQVVFGYQRRDRSLRLTFSGGAYMYAVGESEEEPSFEEIDWSLSGMWERDGALSGSTRSGNIDFGKQRTAFDLVLLVDGASVQAIVDGRLVATYHTADGRPIEGHVGFATSSGAFQFTTPRVQRLDRSRQAGVEGLLAAGLHLDKPSSPAFEDMENRPVYGLEPSTNGSMLLWIPTPWTKAGEEVDVGAITRRARDSTERLSKALARERATQPVAIALPASLGAEQVEALGAELVALFDPPARLIVHPYTAAPPVGLTDAVDLNKRWIFFVDAAGVARVVAPLFSVEGGFDPRLDHWLTVFRDHGRPERDLPPVQRFSEEEEAGEDLDGED
;
A
#
# COMPACT_ATOMS: atom_id res chain seq x y z
N MET A 1 -8.04 -19.87 23.47
CA MET A 1 -8.97 -19.18 22.55
C MET A 1 -10.39 -18.98 23.11
N LYS A 2 -10.59 -18.74 24.42
CA LYS A 2 -11.88 -18.33 24.97
C LYS A 2 -11.63 -17.29 26.06
N ARG A 3 -11.73 -16.00 25.74
CA ARG A 3 -11.82 -14.84 26.65
C ARG A 3 -11.91 -13.55 25.81
N PHE A 4 -13.01 -13.35 25.10
CA PHE A 4 -13.42 -12.05 24.59
C PHE A 4 -14.95 -12.05 24.48
N PRO A 5 -15.63 -11.64 25.56
CA PRO A 5 -16.85 -10.86 25.35
C PRO A 5 -17.03 -9.84 26.50
N LEU A 6 -16.96 -8.53 26.23
CA LEU A 6 -17.85 -7.53 26.86
C LEU A 6 -17.47 -6.10 26.44
N ILE A 7 -16.18 -5.77 26.28
CA ILE A 7 -15.76 -4.37 26.15
C ILE A 7 -16.02 -3.80 24.75
N LEU A 8 -15.89 -4.61 23.69
CA LEU A 8 -16.26 -4.15 22.35
C LEU A 8 -17.77 -3.88 22.25
N CYS A 9 -18.60 -4.60 23.01
CA CYS A 9 -20.05 -4.39 23.03
C CYS A 9 -20.44 -3.04 23.67
N LEU A 10 -19.68 -2.49 24.62
CA LEU A 10 -20.01 -1.22 25.29
C LEU A 10 -19.64 0.02 24.49
N VAL A 11 -18.64 -0.07 23.61
CA VAL A 11 -18.32 1.00 22.64
C VAL A 11 -19.22 0.90 21.39
N LEU A 12 -19.73 -0.30 21.08
CA LEU A 12 -20.75 -0.54 20.06
C LEU A 12 -22.19 -0.27 20.54
N SER A 13 -22.44 0.04 21.82
CA SER A 13 -23.80 0.07 22.41
C SER A 13 -24.52 1.42 22.45
N ALA A 14 -24.17 2.40 21.61
CA ALA A 14 -25.07 3.55 21.44
C ALA A 14 -26.34 3.18 20.62
N THR A 15 -26.38 2.00 19.99
CA THR A 15 -27.59 1.33 19.47
C THR A 15 -27.16 -0.05 18.93
N PRO A 16 -27.90 -1.16 19.16
CA PRO A 16 -27.64 -2.38 18.40
C PRO A 16 -27.66 -2.02 16.90
N LEU A 17 -26.62 -2.42 16.16
CA LEU A 17 -26.43 -2.02 14.75
C LEU A 17 -27.69 -2.25 13.92
N PHE A 18 -28.43 -3.32 14.22
CA PHE A 18 -29.81 -3.60 13.83
C PHE A 18 -30.38 -4.57 14.88
N SER A 19 -31.45 -4.22 15.59
CA SER A 19 -32.16 -5.21 16.40
C SER A 19 -33.04 -6.07 15.47
N GLN A 20 -33.00 -7.39 15.62
CA GLN A 20 -33.84 -8.31 14.83
C GLN A 20 -35.35 -8.03 15.01
N GLU A 21 -35.74 -7.40 16.12
CA GLU A 21 -37.15 -7.05 16.40
C GLU A 21 -37.63 -5.83 15.62
N GLU A 22 -36.75 -4.92 15.19
CA GLU A 22 -37.13 -3.74 14.40
C GLU A 22 -37.26 -4.02 12.89
N ASP A 23 -36.52 -5.00 12.36
CA ASP A 23 -36.66 -5.42 10.95
C ASP A 23 -38.06 -5.99 10.67
N THR A 24 -38.66 -6.70 11.63
CA THR A 24 -40.03 -7.22 11.51
C THR A 24 -41.14 -6.15 11.55
N ALA A 25 -40.85 -4.93 12.02
CA ALA A 25 -41.83 -3.84 12.05
C ALA A 25 -41.89 -3.05 10.72
N LEU A 26 -40.87 -3.19 9.86
CA LEU A 26 -40.76 -2.46 8.58
C LEU A 26 -41.15 -3.30 7.35
N GLU A 27 -41.33 -4.61 7.49
CA GLU A 27 -41.73 -5.51 6.39
C GLU A 27 -43.16 -5.27 5.85
N GLY A 28 -43.97 -4.42 6.51
CA GLY A 28 -45.37 -4.18 6.15
C GLY A 28 -45.72 -2.80 5.57
N VAL A 29 -44.77 -1.86 5.45
CA VAL A 29 -45.08 -0.46 5.09
C VAL A 29 -44.23 -0.03 3.91
N GLY A 30 -44.87 0.22 2.76
CA GLY A 30 -44.20 0.62 1.52
C GLY A 30 -43.15 1.73 1.72
N GLN A 31 -42.02 1.57 1.02
CA GLN A 31 -40.83 2.43 1.03
C GLN A 31 -41.17 3.91 1.29
N ARG A 32 -41.03 4.34 2.55
CA ARG A 32 -40.97 5.75 2.91
C ARG A 32 -39.50 6.15 3.01
N ASP A 33 -39.15 7.28 2.41
CA ASP A 33 -37.88 7.98 2.62
C ASP A 33 -37.45 7.90 4.11
N PRO A 34 -36.26 7.34 4.44
CA PRO A 34 -35.83 7.15 5.82
C PRO A 34 -35.82 8.44 6.64
N VAL A 35 -35.52 9.57 6.00
CA VAL A 35 -35.52 10.88 6.64
C VAL A 35 -36.94 11.25 7.04
N SER A 36 -37.90 11.14 6.13
CA SER A 36 -39.32 11.40 6.41
C SER A 36 -39.90 10.48 7.48
N ALA A 37 -39.54 9.19 7.46
CA ALA A 37 -39.98 8.22 8.46
C ALA A 37 -39.43 8.57 9.86
N ALA A 38 -38.14 8.89 9.94
CA ALA A 38 -37.48 9.30 11.18
C ALA A 38 -38.04 10.64 11.72
N LYS A 39 -38.31 11.62 10.84
CA LYS A 39 -38.98 12.89 11.21
C LYS A 39 -40.39 12.64 11.76
N ALA A 40 -41.15 11.71 11.17
CA ALA A 40 -42.48 11.35 11.68
C ALA A 40 -42.44 10.65 13.04
N ALA A 41 -41.49 9.72 13.24
CA ALA A 41 -41.27 9.06 14.52
C ALA A 41 -40.83 10.06 15.60
N ALA A 42 -39.94 11.00 15.26
CA ALA A 42 -39.56 12.09 16.15
C ALA A 42 -40.76 12.94 16.56
N ARG A 43 -41.65 13.27 15.62
CA ARG A 43 -42.87 14.04 15.91
C ARG A 43 -43.80 13.30 16.88
N LEU A 44 -44.02 12.01 16.67
CA LEU A 44 -44.84 11.17 17.57
C LEU A 44 -44.22 11.07 18.97
N ALA A 45 -42.88 11.00 19.06
CA ALA A 45 -42.17 11.01 20.33
C ALA A 45 -42.31 12.37 21.04
N LEU A 46 -42.17 13.49 20.32
CA LEU A 46 -42.39 14.85 20.84
C LEU A 46 -43.81 15.06 21.35
N ASP A 47 -44.82 14.71 20.55
CA ASP A 47 -46.23 14.84 20.93
C ASP A 47 -46.57 13.95 22.14
N GLY A 48 -45.83 12.85 22.34
CA GLY A 48 -45.90 11.97 23.50
C GLY A 48 -45.00 12.34 24.68
N GLY A 49 -44.29 13.48 24.63
CA GLY A 49 -43.38 13.96 25.70
C GLY A 49 -42.07 13.17 25.85
N ARG A 50 -41.72 12.29 24.91
CA ARG A 50 -40.51 11.45 24.93
C ARG A 50 -39.36 12.14 24.19
N LEU A 51 -38.78 13.16 24.81
CA LEU A 51 -37.75 14.01 24.19
C LEU A 51 -36.48 13.25 23.77
N GLU A 52 -36.05 12.25 24.55
CA GLU A 52 -34.86 11.47 24.24
C GLU A 52 -35.06 10.59 22.99
N ASP A 53 -36.21 9.92 22.88
CA ASP A 53 -36.61 9.17 21.69
C ASP A 53 -36.68 10.07 20.46
N ALA A 54 -37.27 11.27 20.61
CA ALA A 54 -37.34 12.24 19.54
C ALA A 54 -35.95 12.64 19.04
N GLY A 55 -35.03 12.92 19.97
CA GLY A 55 -33.62 13.22 19.65
C GLY A 55 -32.95 12.08 18.89
N ARG A 56 -33.09 10.83 19.36
CA ARG A 56 -32.55 9.64 18.67
C ARG A 56 -33.09 9.49 17.24
N HIS A 57 -34.39 9.71 17.04
CA HIS A 57 -34.98 9.65 15.71
C HIS A 57 -34.44 10.76 14.79
N LEU A 58 -34.23 11.98 15.31
CA LEU A 58 -33.64 13.07 14.52
C LEU A 58 -32.16 12.83 14.22
N GLU A 59 -31.38 12.26 15.14
CA GLU A 59 -30.01 11.83 14.87
C GLU A 59 -29.95 10.74 13.78
N ARG A 60 -30.90 9.80 13.79
CA ARG A 60 -31.05 8.81 12.70
C ARG A 60 -31.39 9.48 11.37
N ALA A 61 -32.24 10.51 11.37
CA ALA A 61 -32.50 11.28 10.16
C ALA A 61 -31.24 12.02 9.67
N LEU A 62 -30.43 12.56 10.61
CA LEU A 62 -29.21 13.31 10.31
C LEU A 62 -28.14 12.43 9.65
N LEU A 63 -28.11 11.12 9.97
CA LEU A 63 -27.26 10.16 9.27
C LEU A 63 -27.49 10.17 7.74
N HIS A 64 -28.75 10.18 7.32
CA HIS A 64 -29.15 10.14 5.90
C HIS A 64 -29.16 11.53 5.25
N ALA A 65 -29.40 12.59 6.02
CA ALA A 65 -29.39 13.97 5.58
C ALA A 65 -28.40 14.83 6.40
N PRO A 66 -27.08 14.57 6.30
CA PRO A 66 -26.07 15.16 7.19
C PRO A 66 -25.87 16.67 7.02
N LEU A 67 -26.41 17.23 5.94
CA LEU A 67 -26.37 18.66 5.64
C LEU A 67 -27.69 19.37 5.97
N ASP A 68 -28.70 18.66 6.47
CA ASP A 68 -30.00 19.23 6.82
C ASP A 68 -29.92 19.93 8.20
N VAL A 69 -29.81 21.25 8.14
CA VAL A 69 -29.71 22.15 9.30
C VAL A 69 -30.94 22.08 10.22
N ASP A 70 -32.12 21.75 9.67
CA ASP A 70 -33.37 21.72 10.45
C ASP A 70 -33.40 20.51 11.39
N LEU A 71 -32.73 19.41 11.02
CA LEU A 71 -32.58 18.24 11.90
C LEU A 71 -31.77 18.55 13.15
N VAL A 72 -30.68 19.31 13.01
CA VAL A 72 -29.90 19.77 14.16
C VAL A 72 -30.72 20.75 15.01
N GLY A 73 -31.49 21.63 14.38
CA GLY A 73 -32.44 22.50 15.07
C GLY A 73 -33.46 21.73 15.91
N GLY A 74 -34.02 20.66 15.35
CA GLY A 74 -34.93 19.77 16.07
C GLY A 74 -34.26 19.04 17.24
N ILE A 75 -33.02 18.56 17.07
CA ILE A 75 -32.25 17.91 18.16
C ILE A 75 -32.08 18.88 19.34
N LEU A 76 -31.71 20.14 19.05
CA LEU A 76 -31.59 21.20 20.06
C LEU A 76 -32.88 21.44 20.83
N GLU A 77 -34.04 21.39 20.17
CA GLU A 77 -35.35 21.52 20.83
C GLU A 77 -35.66 20.36 21.81
N THR A 78 -35.00 19.21 21.65
CA THR A 78 -35.13 18.06 22.56
C THR A 78 -34.21 18.10 23.79
N LEU A 79 -33.26 19.03 23.83
CA LEU A 79 -32.28 19.17 24.91
C LEU A 79 -32.77 20.20 25.93
N GLN A 80 -33.76 19.85 26.76
CA GLN A 80 -34.44 20.77 27.67
C GLN A 80 -33.94 20.77 29.12
N GLY A 81 -33.11 19.81 29.53
CA GLY A 81 -32.56 19.76 30.89
C GLY A 81 -31.38 20.71 31.15
N GLU A 82 -31.09 20.93 32.43
CA GLU A 82 -30.04 21.85 32.91
C GLU A 82 -28.78 21.12 33.42
N GLY A 83 -28.76 19.79 33.32
CA GLY A 83 -27.62 18.96 33.71
C GLY A 83 -26.34 19.33 32.95
N ALA A 84 -25.17 19.14 33.56
CA ALA A 84 -23.88 19.52 32.95
C ALA A 84 -23.67 18.84 31.58
N ALA A 85 -23.95 17.54 31.46
CA ALA A 85 -23.84 16.80 30.20
C ALA A 85 -24.81 17.30 29.12
N GLU A 86 -25.99 17.79 29.51
CA GLU A 86 -26.98 18.32 28.57
C GLU A 86 -26.64 19.74 28.11
N ARG A 87 -26.07 20.57 28.99
CA ARG A 87 -25.49 21.87 28.62
C ARG A 87 -24.30 21.71 27.67
N ASP A 88 -23.43 20.74 27.92
CA ASP A 88 -22.34 20.35 27.01
C ASP A 88 -22.91 19.92 25.64
N ALA A 89 -23.88 18.99 25.63
CA ALA A 89 -24.52 18.54 24.40
C ALA A 89 -25.14 19.71 23.63
N ARG A 90 -25.91 20.58 24.30
CA ARG A 90 -26.56 21.75 23.68
C ARG A 90 -25.54 22.68 23.03
N LEU A 91 -24.40 22.92 23.67
CA LEU A 91 -23.33 23.79 23.13
C LEU A 91 -22.64 23.15 21.91
N LEU A 92 -22.36 21.84 21.96
CA LEU A 92 -21.79 21.11 20.83
C LEU A 92 -22.74 21.09 19.62
N TRP A 93 -24.02 20.80 19.84
CA TRP A 93 -25.04 20.86 18.79
C TRP A 93 -25.27 22.29 18.27
N THR A 94 -25.18 23.31 19.13
CA THR A 94 -25.22 24.73 18.72
C THR A 94 -24.04 25.06 17.80
N SER A 95 -22.84 24.56 18.14
CA SER A 95 -21.65 24.73 17.30
C SER A 95 -21.82 24.06 15.94
N LEU A 96 -22.32 22.82 15.89
CA LEU A 96 -22.62 22.13 14.64
C LEU A 96 -23.69 22.86 13.82
N TRP A 97 -24.76 23.36 14.47
CA TRP A 97 -25.81 24.12 13.80
C TRP A 97 -25.24 25.36 13.11
N HIS A 98 -24.36 26.10 13.80
CA HIS A 98 -23.66 27.25 13.23
C HIS A 98 -22.79 26.85 12.03
N GLU A 99 -22.05 25.73 12.12
CA GLU A 99 -21.24 25.22 11.01
C GLU A 99 -22.08 24.88 9.78
N LEU A 100 -23.22 24.19 9.95
CA LEU A 100 -24.10 23.79 8.86
C LEU A 100 -24.91 24.95 8.25
N SER A 101 -25.31 25.93 9.08
CA SER A 101 -26.19 27.03 8.68
C SER A 101 -25.46 28.22 8.05
N CYS A 102 -24.16 28.36 8.27
CA CYS A 102 -23.44 29.56 7.87
C CYS A 102 -23.14 29.61 6.35
N GLY A 103 -23.14 30.83 5.80
CA GLY A 103 -22.72 31.09 4.43
C GLY A 103 -21.19 31.08 4.27
N PRO A 104 -20.68 31.31 3.04
CA PRO A 104 -19.23 31.39 2.79
C PRO A 104 -18.49 32.50 3.55
N ASP A 105 -19.21 33.45 4.16
CA ASP A 105 -18.65 34.50 5.03
C ASP A 105 -18.64 34.12 6.51
N GLY A 106 -19.09 32.90 6.84
CA GLY A 106 -19.14 32.34 8.19
C GLY A 106 -20.29 32.88 9.05
N ARG A 107 -21.26 33.58 8.46
CA ARG A 107 -22.43 34.12 9.18
C ARG A 107 -23.63 33.20 9.06
N ALA A 108 -24.32 32.99 10.17
CA ALA A 108 -25.59 32.27 10.27
C ALA A 108 -26.67 33.18 10.83
N ASN A 109 -27.91 33.03 10.36
CA ASN A 109 -29.07 33.80 10.83
C ASN A 109 -30.13 32.84 11.38
N PRO A 110 -30.17 32.58 12.70
CA PRO A 110 -31.12 31.64 13.28
C PRO A 110 -32.56 32.16 13.19
N PRO A 111 -33.51 31.30 12.77
CA PRO A 111 -34.93 31.63 12.78
C PRO A 111 -35.40 31.89 14.21
N ALA A 112 -36.41 32.75 14.37
CA ALA A 112 -36.87 33.19 15.69
C ALA A 112 -37.33 32.02 16.60
N SER A 113 -37.87 30.96 16.02
CA SER A 113 -38.29 29.74 16.72
C SER A 113 -37.12 29.02 17.39
N LEU A 114 -35.96 28.96 16.73
CA LEU A 114 -34.80 28.18 17.20
C LEU A 114 -33.93 28.95 18.20
N ARG A 115 -33.99 30.29 18.22
CA ARG A 115 -33.14 31.13 19.08
C ARG A 115 -33.22 30.78 20.57
N ARG A 116 -34.36 30.25 21.03
CA ARG A 116 -34.56 29.84 22.43
C ARG A 116 -33.89 28.51 22.77
N SER A 117 -33.60 27.68 21.78
CA SER A 117 -33.01 26.34 21.95
C SER A 117 -31.49 26.34 21.75
N LEU A 118 -30.94 27.35 21.07
CA LEU A 118 -29.51 27.55 20.95
C LEU A 118 -28.90 27.92 22.31
N SER A 119 -27.64 27.57 22.50
CA SER A 119 -26.84 28.16 23.59
C SER A 119 -26.71 29.67 23.38
N ASP A 120 -26.82 30.45 24.46
CA ASP A 120 -26.59 31.91 24.43
C ASP A 120 -25.09 32.28 24.34
N ASP A 121 -24.20 31.27 24.33
CA ASP A 121 -22.77 31.45 24.22
C ASP A 121 -22.38 32.08 22.85
N PRO A 122 -21.55 33.14 22.82
CA PRO A 122 -21.22 33.85 21.59
C PRO A 122 -20.14 33.16 20.74
N TRP A 123 -19.42 32.17 21.29
CA TRP A 123 -18.28 31.55 20.63
C TRP A 123 -18.62 30.74 19.37
N PRO A 124 -19.71 29.93 19.31
CA PRO A 124 -20.11 29.24 18.08
C PRO A 124 -20.15 30.13 16.83
N ALA A 125 -20.78 31.30 16.93
CA ALA A 125 -20.84 32.27 15.82
C ALA A 125 -19.49 32.94 15.51
N ALA A 126 -18.67 33.20 16.55
CA ALA A 126 -17.34 33.75 16.37
C ALA A 126 -16.38 32.76 15.66
N LEU A 127 -16.47 31.48 16.02
CA LEU A 127 -15.67 30.39 15.46
C LEU A 127 -15.93 30.18 13.97
N THR A 128 -17.19 30.15 13.52
CA THR A 128 -17.51 29.99 12.09
C THR A 128 -17.01 31.18 11.26
N LYS A 129 -17.13 32.40 11.79
CA LYS A 129 -16.62 33.61 11.15
C LYS A 129 -15.08 33.62 11.06
N ALA A 130 -14.39 33.21 12.12
CA ALA A 130 -12.93 33.09 12.13
C ALA A 130 -12.47 32.01 11.14
N ARG A 131 -13.18 30.88 11.07
CA ARG A 131 -12.93 29.77 10.13
C ARG A 131 -13.08 30.21 8.68
N ALA A 132 -14.18 30.87 8.33
CA ALA A 132 -14.39 31.41 6.98
C ALA A 132 -13.29 32.40 6.57
N ALA A 133 -12.87 33.28 7.48
CA ALA A 133 -11.79 34.22 7.23
C ALA A 133 -10.42 33.53 6.99
N ALA A 134 -10.13 32.46 7.74
CA ALA A 134 -8.91 31.65 7.56
C ALA A 134 -8.92 30.90 6.21
N VAL A 135 -10.03 30.25 5.84
CA VAL A 135 -10.17 29.57 4.54
C VAL A 135 -9.99 30.56 3.37
N ALA A 136 -10.61 31.74 3.45
CA ALA A 136 -10.45 32.78 2.42
C ALA A 136 -9.02 33.33 2.34
N GLU A 137 -8.30 33.43 3.46
CA GLU A 137 -6.88 33.78 3.50
C GLU A 137 -6.03 32.72 2.81
N LEU A 138 -6.25 31.44 3.14
CA LEU A 138 -5.50 30.32 2.56
C LEU A 138 -5.76 30.18 1.05
N ARG A 139 -6.99 30.39 0.57
CA ARG A 139 -7.27 30.42 -0.88
C ARG A 139 -6.45 31.48 -1.62
N ARG A 140 -6.34 32.68 -1.06
CA ARG A 140 -5.49 33.75 -1.63
C ARG A 140 -4.00 33.39 -1.56
N TRP A 141 -3.58 32.78 -0.44
CA TRP A 141 -2.22 32.27 -0.28
C TRP A 141 -1.87 31.25 -1.36
N VAL A 142 -2.73 30.26 -1.60
CA VAL A 142 -2.56 29.24 -2.63
C VAL A 142 -2.41 29.88 -4.01
N ALA A 143 -3.36 30.73 -4.42
CA ALA A 143 -3.32 31.38 -5.73
C ALA A 143 -2.04 32.21 -5.94
N SER A 144 -1.57 32.90 -4.89
CA SER A 144 -0.31 33.66 -4.93
C SER A 144 0.92 32.76 -5.15
N HIS A 145 1.00 31.63 -4.47
CA HIS A 145 2.13 30.70 -4.58
C HIS A 145 2.09 29.88 -5.88
N GLU A 146 0.91 29.52 -6.38
CA GLU A 146 0.76 28.90 -7.70
C GLU A 146 1.22 29.84 -8.83
N SER A 147 0.83 31.11 -8.76
CA SER A 147 1.23 32.10 -9.78
C SER A 147 2.75 32.33 -9.84
N SER A 148 3.43 32.18 -8.70
CA SER A 148 4.88 32.39 -8.57
C SER A 148 5.69 31.11 -8.77
N ALA A 149 5.08 29.93 -8.71
CA ALA A 149 5.71 28.62 -8.85
C ALA A 149 6.56 28.45 -10.12
N SER A 150 6.19 29.11 -11.22
CA SER A 150 6.97 29.09 -12.46
C SER A 150 8.37 29.69 -12.30
N LYS A 151 8.50 30.73 -11.46
CA LYS A 151 9.77 31.41 -11.15
C LYS A 151 10.44 30.84 -9.90
N LYS A 152 9.64 30.39 -8.93
CA LYS A 152 10.07 29.82 -7.65
C LYS A 152 9.44 28.44 -7.46
N PRO A 153 10.06 27.36 -7.99
CA PRO A 153 9.45 26.04 -7.95
C PRO A 153 9.05 25.55 -6.55
N ALA A 154 9.80 25.95 -5.51
CA ALA A 154 9.50 25.61 -4.11
C ALA A 154 8.13 26.12 -3.64
N ASP A 155 7.59 27.18 -4.25
CA ASP A 155 6.27 27.74 -3.90
C ASP A 155 5.14 26.74 -4.18
N ARG A 156 5.37 25.70 -4.99
CA ARG A 156 4.40 24.60 -5.15
C ARG A 156 4.14 23.83 -3.88
N LEU A 157 5.15 23.63 -3.03
CA LEU A 157 4.97 22.97 -1.73
C LEU A 157 4.11 23.83 -0.81
N LEU A 158 4.33 25.15 -0.82
CA LEU A 158 3.55 26.10 -0.03
C LEU A 158 2.09 26.18 -0.51
N ALA A 159 1.88 26.16 -1.82
CA ALA A 159 0.55 26.07 -2.40
C ALA A 159 -0.13 24.74 -2.01
N ASP A 160 0.57 23.62 -2.11
CA ASP A 160 0.02 22.30 -1.76
C ASP A 160 -0.38 22.21 -0.29
N TRP A 161 0.51 22.60 0.62
CA TRP A 161 0.23 22.70 2.04
C TRP A 161 -0.99 23.60 2.31
N GLY A 162 -1.03 24.78 1.67
CA GLY A 162 -2.13 25.73 1.82
C GLY A 162 -3.47 25.18 1.31
N ARG A 163 -3.47 24.41 0.20
CA ARG A 163 -4.67 23.74 -0.35
C ARG A 163 -5.21 22.75 0.67
N ARG A 164 -4.35 21.87 1.18
CA ARG A 164 -4.74 20.80 2.09
C ARG A 164 -5.25 21.35 3.42
N LEU A 165 -4.59 22.37 3.97
CA LEU A 165 -5.08 23.05 5.17
C LEU A 165 -6.41 23.77 4.93
N ALA A 166 -6.59 24.44 3.78
CA ALA A 166 -7.85 25.09 3.45
C ALA A 166 -9.01 24.08 3.35
N LEU A 167 -8.78 22.93 2.71
CA LEU A 167 -9.76 21.84 2.61
C LEU A 167 -10.09 21.26 4.00
N ASP A 168 -9.08 21.04 4.86
CA ASP A 168 -9.30 20.52 6.22
C ASP A 168 -10.13 21.49 7.07
N LEU A 169 -9.87 22.79 6.96
CA LEU A 169 -10.61 23.83 7.67
C LEU A 169 -12.01 24.09 7.11
N ALA A 170 -12.22 23.87 5.81
CA ALA A 170 -13.50 24.11 5.12
C ALA A 170 -14.49 22.96 5.30
N ARG A 171 -14.01 21.71 5.31
CA ARG A 171 -14.81 20.48 5.47
C ARG A 171 -15.89 20.47 6.57
N PRO A 172 -15.70 21.07 7.77
CA PRO A 172 -16.76 21.18 8.78
C PRO A 172 -17.99 21.98 8.33
N VAL A 173 -17.79 22.92 7.41
CA VAL A 173 -18.79 23.92 7.00
C VAL A 173 -19.16 23.66 5.54
N PRO A 174 -20.34 23.07 5.25
CA PRO A 174 -20.67 22.58 3.92
C PRO A 174 -20.52 23.63 2.81
N ARG A 175 -21.01 24.85 3.05
CA ARG A 175 -20.94 25.95 2.08
C ARG A 175 -19.50 26.43 1.81
N LEU A 176 -18.61 26.34 2.80
CA LEU A 176 -17.19 26.63 2.60
C LEU A 176 -16.49 25.48 1.88
N ASP A 177 -16.82 24.24 2.24
CA ASP A 177 -16.22 23.05 1.63
C ASP A 177 -16.57 22.93 0.14
N ASP A 178 -17.83 23.15 -0.23
CA ASP A 178 -18.25 23.18 -1.63
C ASP A 178 -17.48 24.25 -2.43
N ALA A 179 -17.30 25.44 -1.84
CA ALA A 179 -16.55 26.53 -2.46
C ALA A 179 -15.03 26.27 -2.50
N ALA A 180 -14.47 25.49 -1.57
CA ALA A 180 -13.07 25.15 -1.54
C ALA A 180 -12.75 24.01 -2.52
N ARG A 181 -13.53 22.92 -2.51
CA ARG A 181 -13.37 21.76 -3.39
C ARG A 181 -13.45 22.09 -4.87
N ALA A 182 -14.32 23.04 -5.25
CA ALA A 182 -14.48 23.45 -6.64
C ALA A 182 -13.16 23.96 -7.26
N ASP A 183 -12.30 24.59 -6.45
CA ASP A 183 -11.10 25.27 -6.93
C ASP A 183 -9.79 24.63 -6.44
N LEU A 184 -9.83 23.80 -5.38
CA LEU A 184 -8.63 23.28 -4.71
C LEU A 184 -8.55 21.75 -4.84
N PRO A 185 -7.70 21.21 -5.74
CA PRO A 185 -7.44 19.77 -5.77
C PRO A 185 -6.62 19.34 -4.52
N PRO A 186 -6.90 18.16 -3.94
CA PRO A 186 -6.22 17.67 -2.74
C PRO A 186 -4.80 17.15 -2.99
N LEU A 187 -4.45 16.86 -4.26
CA LEU A 187 -3.15 16.33 -4.66
C LEU A 187 -2.27 17.42 -5.29
N LEU A 188 -0.95 17.27 -5.14
CA LEU A 188 0.04 18.16 -5.73
C LEU A 188 -0.14 18.25 -7.25
N GLN A 189 -0.32 19.47 -7.75
CA GLN A 189 -0.43 19.74 -9.18
C GLN A 189 0.94 20.07 -9.78
N VAL A 190 1.28 19.35 -10.85
CA VAL A 190 2.50 19.53 -11.65
C VAL A 190 2.05 19.83 -13.09
N GLY A 191 2.50 20.96 -13.64
CA GLY A 191 2.18 21.40 -15.00
C GLY A 191 2.75 20.47 -16.08
N GLY A 192 2.05 20.39 -17.22
CA GLY A 192 2.34 19.42 -18.28
C GLY A 192 3.69 19.53 -19.01
N ARG A 193 4.54 20.53 -18.71
CA ARG A 193 5.87 20.71 -19.32
C ARG A 193 7.03 20.75 -18.31
N GLU A 194 6.78 20.40 -17.06
CA GLU A 194 7.79 20.49 -16.00
C GLU A 194 8.95 19.50 -16.14
N HIS A 195 8.73 18.43 -16.89
CA HIS A 195 9.76 17.47 -17.24
C HIS A 195 10.82 18.06 -18.20
N SER A 196 10.48 19.08 -19.01
CA SER A 196 11.37 19.58 -20.07
C SER A 196 12.69 20.16 -19.53
N PRO A 197 12.70 21.03 -18.49
CA PRO A 197 13.94 21.47 -17.85
C PRO A 197 14.78 20.33 -17.26
N VAL A 198 14.13 19.30 -16.70
CA VAL A 198 14.80 18.13 -16.09
C VAL A 198 15.52 17.33 -17.17
N LEU A 199 14.84 17.01 -18.27
CA LEU A 199 15.44 16.33 -19.43
C LEU A 199 16.65 17.09 -19.99
N ALA A 200 16.53 18.41 -20.12
CA ALA A 200 17.62 19.25 -20.61
C ALA A 200 18.80 19.30 -19.62
N ALA A 201 18.54 19.28 -18.31
CA ALA A 201 19.57 19.22 -17.28
C ALA A 201 20.33 17.88 -17.31
N LEU A 202 19.61 16.76 -17.44
CA LEU A 202 20.20 15.44 -17.57
C LEU A 202 21.05 15.30 -18.85
N ASP A 203 20.57 15.79 -20.00
CA ASP A 203 21.33 15.74 -21.26
C ASP A 203 22.64 16.55 -21.17
N ARG A 204 22.58 17.75 -20.57
CA ARG A 204 23.79 18.55 -20.31
C ARG A 204 24.74 17.84 -19.35
N LEU A 205 24.20 17.24 -18.28
CA LEU A 205 24.98 16.52 -17.29
C LEU A 205 25.69 15.31 -17.90
N MET A 206 24.96 14.48 -18.65
CA MET A 206 25.50 13.34 -19.37
C MET A 206 26.66 13.74 -20.29
N LYS A 207 26.47 14.78 -21.11
CA LYS A 207 27.52 15.28 -22.02
C LYS A 207 28.74 15.80 -21.29
N SER A 208 28.52 16.58 -20.23
CA SER A 208 29.61 17.13 -19.40
C SER A 208 30.41 16.02 -18.72
N ALA A 209 29.72 15.02 -18.14
CA ALA A 209 30.34 13.90 -17.46
C ALA A 209 31.14 13.01 -18.42
N LEU A 210 30.62 12.75 -19.63
CA LEU A 210 31.36 12.05 -20.68
C LEU A 210 32.64 12.78 -21.10
N ALA A 211 32.59 14.12 -21.15
CA ALA A 211 33.70 14.97 -21.52
C ALA A 211 34.76 15.05 -20.42
N SER A 212 34.36 15.08 -19.15
CA SER A 212 35.27 15.09 -18.00
C SER A 212 35.78 13.70 -17.60
N GLY A 213 35.31 12.63 -18.26
CA GLY A 213 35.69 11.25 -17.95
C GLY A 213 34.97 10.62 -16.76
N ASP A 214 34.00 11.33 -16.14
CA ASP A 214 33.13 10.81 -15.09
C ASP A 214 32.08 9.89 -15.70
N THR A 215 32.51 8.64 -15.89
CA THR A 215 31.75 7.65 -16.65
C THR A 215 30.54 7.14 -15.88
N GLY A 216 30.64 7.04 -14.55
CA GLY A 216 29.55 6.63 -13.68
C GLY A 216 28.40 7.64 -13.67
N LEU A 217 28.70 8.94 -13.56
CA LEU A 217 27.67 9.98 -13.64
C LEU A 217 27.03 10.07 -15.02
N ALA A 218 27.83 9.95 -16.08
CA ALA A 218 27.33 9.87 -17.44
C ALA A 218 26.36 8.70 -17.63
N MET A 219 26.71 7.51 -17.11
CA MET A 219 25.87 6.32 -17.16
C MET A 219 24.52 6.56 -16.49
N ARG A 220 24.51 7.04 -15.23
CA ARG A 220 23.26 7.25 -14.48
C ARG A 220 22.36 8.29 -15.16
N ALA A 221 22.93 9.38 -15.68
CA ALA A 221 22.17 10.39 -16.42
C ALA A 221 21.59 9.82 -17.72
N ALA A 222 22.36 9.02 -18.47
CA ALA A 222 21.92 8.41 -19.70
C ALA A 222 20.84 7.33 -19.48
N ARG A 223 20.97 6.52 -18.41
CA ARG A 223 19.95 5.53 -17.99
C ARG A 223 18.61 6.19 -17.68
N ALA A 224 18.62 7.27 -16.88
CA ALA A 224 17.40 8.01 -16.56
C ALA A 224 16.72 8.60 -17.81
N LEU A 225 17.49 9.17 -18.74
CA LEU A 225 16.96 9.68 -20.01
C LEU A 225 16.40 8.57 -20.90
N HIS A 226 17.08 7.43 -20.96
CA HIS A 226 16.64 6.28 -21.76
C HIS A 226 15.35 5.69 -21.22
N GLY A 227 15.27 5.50 -19.89
CA GLY A 227 14.06 5.01 -19.22
C GLY A 227 12.86 5.92 -19.43
N LEU A 228 13.03 7.25 -19.32
CA LEU A 228 11.99 8.21 -19.67
C LEU A 228 11.55 8.08 -21.13
N ALA A 229 12.49 7.93 -22.07
CA ALA A 229 12.14 7.76 -23.47
C ALA A 229 11.43 6.44 -23.76
N VAL A 230 11.77 5.37 -23.04
CA VAL A 230 11.08 4.06 -23.09
C VAL A 230 9.67 4.17 -22.57
N GLN A 231 9.49 4.80 -21.42
CA GLN A 231 8.17 5.00 -20.83
C GLN A 231 7.23 5.76 -21.77
N ALA A 232 7.74 6.77 -22.49
CA ALA A 232 6.96 7.53 -23.46
C ALA A 232 6.44 6.71 -24.66
N ASP A 233 7.08 5.58 -24.97
CA ASP A 233 6.74 4.72 -26.10
C ASP A 233 5.76 3.60 -25.73
N PHE A 234 5.46 3.40 -24.44
CA PHE A 234 4.43 2.45 -24.02
C PHE A 234 3.07 2.79 -24.65
N LYS A 235 2.45 1.79 -25.28
CA LYS A 235 1.14 1.93 -25.95
C LYS A 235 0.05 2.43 -25.00
N ASP A 236 0.16 2.03 -23.74
CA ASP A 236 -0.82 2.19 -22.68
C ASP A 236 -0.44 3.24 -21.62
N LEU A 237 0.58 4.08 -21.90
CA LEU A 237 0.94 5.24 -21.07
C LEU A 237 -0.28 6.10 -20.75
N LYS A 238 -0.48 6.39 -19.45
CA LYS A 238 -1.58 7.22 -18.94
C LYS A 238 -1.21 8.70 -18.94
N GLY A 239 -2.20 9.54 -19.22
CA GLY A 239 -2.05 10.99 -19.29
C GLY A 239 -1.45 11.48 -20.62
N PRO A 240 -1.10 12.79 -20.71
CA PRO A 240 -0.56 13.37 -21.94
C PRO A 240 0.81 12.80 -22.30
N ARG A 241 0.98 12.38 -23.56
CA ARG A 241 2.29 11.93 -24.08
C ARG A 241 3.26 13.11 -24.25
N PRO A 242 4.52 12.99 -23.82
CA PRO A 242 5.55 14.01 -24.05
C PRO A 242 5.94 14.09 -25.53
N SER A 243 6.41 15.25 -25.99
CA SER A 243 6.91 15.44 -27.35
C SER A 243 8.44 15.39 -27.42
N GLY A 244 9.00 14.98 -28.56
CA GLY A 244 10.45 15.00 -28.82
C GLY A 244 11.26 13.85 -28.22
N MET A 245 10.61 12.79 -27.71
CA MET A 245 11.30 11.67 -27.04
C MET A 245 12.17 10.81 -27.95
N GLY A 246 11.89 10.75 -29.26
CA GLY A 246 12.79 10.07 -30.21
C GLY A 246 14.21 10.66 -30.23
N SER A 247 14.35 11.99 -30.11
CA SER A 247 15.67 12.63 -29.99
C SER A 247 16.34 12.32 -28.66
N VAL A 248 15.56 12.27 -27.58
CA VAL A 248 16.06 11.91 -26.23
C VAL A 248 16.56 10.47 -26.22
N ARG A 249 15.78 9.52 -26.75
CA ARG A 249 16.13 8.10 -26.91
C ARG A 249 17.46 7.93 -27.63
N SER A 250 17.61 8.57 -28.79
CA SER A 250 18.84 8.49 -29.60
C SER A 250 20.06 9.02 -28.85
N LYS A 251 19.95 10.19 -28.21
CA LYS A 251 21.04 10.78 -27.42
C LYS A 251 21.40 9.93 -26.20
N ALA A 252 20.39 9.44 -25.49
CA ALA A 252 20.56 8.60 -24.31
C ALA A 252 21.22 7.26 -24.66
N GLY A 253 20.76 6.59 -25.73
CA GLY A 253 21.36 5.34 -26.21
C GLY A 253 22.82 5.50 -26.65
N ALA A 254 23.14 6.60 -27.35
CA ALA A 254 24.53 6.93 -27.70
C ALA A 254 25.38 7.23 -26.45
N GLY A 255 24.83 7.94 -25.47
CA GLY A 255 25.48 8.21 -24.19
C GLY A 255 25.77 6.95 -23.39
N LEU A 256 24.76 6.07 -23.25
CA LEU A 256 24.87 4.76 -22.59
C LEU A 256 25.94 3.90 -23.24
N SER A 257 25.94 3.79 -24.57
CA SER A 257 26.90 2.98 -25.32
C SER A 257 28.34 3.44 -25.06
N ARG A 258 28.58 4.76 -25.10
CA ARG A 258 29.89 5.35 -24.81
C ARG A 258 30.30 5.19 -23.35
N ALA A 259 29.37 5.37 -22.42
CA ALA A 259 29.65 5.20 -21.00
C ALA A 259 29.98 3.73 -20.67
N ARG A 260 29.25 2.76 -21.22
CA ARG A 260 29.51 1.32 -21.02
C ARG A 260 30.87 0.92 -21.58
N ALA A 261 31.23 1.41 -22.77
CA ALA A 261 32.55 1.15 -23.35
C ALA A 261 33.68 1.66 -22.44
N LYS A 262 33.61 2.93 -22.02
CA LYS A 262 34.60 3.52 -21.12
C LYS A 262 34.66 2.87 -19.73
N LEU A 263 33.52 2.41 -19.21
CA LEU A 263 33.47 1.74 -17.91
C LEU A 263 34.18 0.39 -18.01
N ARG A 264 33.92 -0.39 -19.06
CA ARG A 264 34.61 -1.67 -19.29
C ARG A 264 36.13 -1.56 -19.43
N GLU A 265 36.64 -0.47 -19.98
CA GLU A 265 38.09 -0.21 -20.05
C GLU A 265 38.74 0.06 -18.69
N LYS A 266 37.95 0.44 -17.68
CA LYS A 266 38.43 0.86 -16.35
C LYS A 266 38.00 -0.05 -15.21
N SER A 267 37.01 -0.90 -15.44
CA SER A 267 36.50 -1.83 -14.43
C SER A 267 37.52 -2.94 -14.18
N PRO A 268 37.69 -3.36 -12.92
CA PRO A 268 38.41 -4.60 -12.62
C PRO A 268 37.71 -5.78 -13.29
N ASP A 269 38.43 -6.88 -13.47
CA ASP A 269 37.89 -8.12 -14.05
C ASP A 269 36.65 -8.58 -13.25
N PRO A 270 35.61 -9.15 -13.86
CA PRO A 270 34.47 -9.68 -13.12
C PRO A 270 34.91 -10.71 -12.05
N TRP A 271 34.15 -10.80 -10.95
CA TRP A 271 34.38 -11.75 -9.88
C TRP A 271 34.06 -13.18 -10.31
N SER A 272 34.85 -14.18 -9.87
CA SER A 272 34.48 -15.58 -10.03
C SER A 272 33.44 -15.99 -8.97
N VAL A 273 32.78 -17.14 -9.16
CA VAL A 273 31.89 -17.71 -8.13
C VAL A 273 32.67 -18.03 -6.86
N GLU A 274 33.87 -18.59 -7.00
CA GLU A 274 34.75 -18.93 -5.87
C GLU A 274 35.12 -17.69 -5.05
N ASP A 275 35.56 -16.61 -5.71
CA ASP A 275 35.88 -15.35 -5.00
C ASP A 275 34.68 -14.81 -4.21
N LEU A 276 33.47 -14.93 -4.77
CA LEU A 276 32.25 -14.46 -4.13
C LEU A 276 31.85 -15.34 -2.94
N GLU A 277 32.03 -16.67 -3.02
CA GLU A 277 31.73 -17.60 -1.92
C GLU A 277 32.62 -17.37 -0.69
N TRP A 278 33.84 -16.85 -0.88
CA TRP A 278 34.76 -16.52 0.20
C TRP A 278 34.43 -15.21 0.95
N LEU A 279 33.58 -14.33 0.40
CA LEU A 279 33.21 -13.09 1.07
C LEU A 279 32.39 -13.37 2.33
N THR A 280 32.81 -12.79 3.45
CA THR A 280 32.02 -12.79 4.68
C THR A 280 30.74 -11.97 4.51
N SER A 281 29.79 -12.12 5.42
CA SER A 281 28.54 -11.31 5.40
C SER A 281 28.81 -9.79 5.43
N GLU A 282 29.85 -9.34 6.13
CA GLU A 282 30.22 -7.92 6.20
C GLU A 282 30.87 -7.41 4.91
N GLU A 283 31.71 -8.22 4.28
CA GLU A 283 32.29 -7.92 2.98
C GLU A 283 31.23 -7.96 1.88
N GLY A 284 30.26 -8.87 1.95
CA GLY A 284 29.10 -8.91 1.06
C GLY A 284 28.22 -7.66 1.19
N GLU A 285 28.05 -7.14 2.40
CA GLU A 285 27.38 -5.84 2.60
C GLU A 285 28.22 -4.68 2.04
N ALA A 286 29.52 -4.66 2.29
CA ALA A 286 30.45 -3.66 1.75
C ALA A 286 30.45 -3.68 0.20
N PHE A 287 30.41 -4.87 -0.39
CA PHE A 287 30.24 -5.10 -1.81
C PHE A 287 28.92 -4.50 -2.28
N THR A 288 27.80 -4.83 -1.63
CA THR A 288 26.48 -4.33 -2.00
C THR A 288 26.44 -2.80 -1.99
N ARG A 289 26.95 -2.15 -0.94
CA ARG A 289 26.99 -0.67 -0.84
C ARG A 289 27.86 0.00 -1.89
N SER A 290 28.93 -0.67 -2.33
CA SER A 290 29.81 -0.14 -3.38
C SER A 290 29.27 -0.38 -4.78
N HIS A 291 28.38 -1.38 -4.95
CA HIS A 291 27.92 -1.85 -6.25
C HIS A 291 26.41 -1.71 -6.53
N ASP A 292 25.68 -0.99 -5.68
CA ASP A 292 24.23 -0.73 -5.79
C ASP A 292 23.80 0.23 -6.92
N SER A 293 24.65 0.38 -7.94
CA SER A 293 24.38 1.24 -9.08
C SER A 293 25.07 0.75 -10.33
N PHE A 294 24.38 0.78 -11.47
CA PHE A 294 25.01 0.54 -12.77
C PHE A 294 26.08 1.58 -13.20
N ALA A 295 26.36 2.60 -12.38
CA ALA A 295 27.61 3.36 -12.50
C ALA A 295 28.85 2.50 -12.20
N TYR A 296 28.69 1.54 -11.30
CA TYR A 296 29.69 0.59 -10.82
C TYR A 296 28.97 -0.71 -10.40
N PRO A 297 28.36 -1.45 -11.35
CA PRO A 297 27.54 -2.60 -11.01
C PRO A 297 28.41 -3.72 -10.43
N GLY A 298 27.80 -4.57 -9.62
CA GLY A 298 28.40 -5.85 -9.24
C GLY A 298 28.51 -6.69 -10.50
N THR A 299 29.71 -7.19 -10.81
CA THR A 299 29.94 -8.00 -12.00
C THR A 299 30.66 -9.29 -11.67
N GLY A 300 30.12 -10.41 -12.14
CA GLY A 300 30.72 -11.72 -11.97
C GLY A 300 30.55 -12.61 -13.20
N TYR A 301 31.38 -13.64 -13.29
CA TYR A 301 31.21 -14.72 -14.25
C TYR A 301 30.49 -15.88 -13.58
N SER A 302 29.67 -16.59 -14.36
CA SER A 302 29.23 -17.93 -13.99
C SER A 302 30.40 -18.92 -14.00
N THR A 303 30.22 -20.10 -13.41
CA THR A 303 31.29 -21.07 -13.16
C THR A 303 32.14 -21.43 -14.39
N GLN A 304 31.52 -21.65 -15.54
CA GLN A 304 32.19 -21.94 -16.81
C GLN A 304 32.34 -20.70 -17.71
N GLU A 305 32.10 -19.51 -17.15
CA GLU A 305 32.11 -18.20 -17.82
C GLU A 305 31.13 -18.10 -19.02
N TRP A 306 30.10 -18.95 -19.07
CA TRP A 306 29.09 -18.89 -20.13
C TRP A 306 28.26 -17.60 -20.06
N TYR A 307 28.21 -16.98 -18.89
CA TYR A 307 27.50 -15.74 -18.64
C TYR A 307 28.34 -14.75 -17.85
N ARG A 308 28.27 -13.49 -18.26
CA ARG A 308 28.62 -12.35 -17.41
C ARG A 308 27.35 -11.82 -16.76
N VAL A 309 27.30 -11.80 -15.43
CA VAL A 309 26.22 -11.23 -14.65
C VAL A 309 26.59 -9.79 -14.25
N GLU A 310 25.68 -8.85 -14.45
CA GLU A 310 25.81 -7.44 -14.04
C GLU A 310 24.58 -7.06 -13.19
N THR A 311 24.77 -6.55 -11.98
CA THR A 311 23.62 -6.20 -11.13
C THR A 311 23.88 -4.99 -10.23
N ASP A 312 22.81 -4.23 -9.95
CA ASP A 312 22.75 -3.25 -8.85
C ASP A 312 21.86 -3.74 -7.69
N CYS A 313 21.51 -5.04 -7.68
CA CYS A 313 20.73 -5.66 -6.61
C CYS A 313 21.57 -5.95 -5.37
N GLY A 314 22.83 -6.36 -5.51
CA GLY A 314 23.73 -6.65 -4.39
C GLY A 314 24.50 -7.96 -4.54
N PHE A 315 25.20 -8.34 -3.47
CA PHE A 315 26.11 -9.47 -3.41
C PHE A 315 25.39 -10.82 -3.52
N GLU A 316 24.38 -11.06 -2.68
CA GLU A 316 23.68 -12.35 -2.63
C GLU A 316 22.98 -12.65 -3.97
N THR A 317 22.43 -11.61 -4.59
CA THR A 317 21.83 -11.69 -5.93
C THR A 317 22.88 -12.05 -6.98
N LEU A 318 24.05 -11.40 -6.95
CA LEU A 318 25.13 -11.68 -7.91
C LEU A 318 25.61 -13.13 -7.78
N LEU A 319 25.95 -13.57 -6.57
CA LEU A 319 26.40 -14.92 -6.28
C LEU A 319 25.33 -15.95 -6.69
N GLY A 320 24.09 -15.75 -6.27
CA GLY A 320 22.99 -16.68 -6.55
C GLY A 320 22.70 -16.86 -8.04
N VAL A 321 22.73 -15.77 -8.82
CA VAL A 321 22.54 -15.86 -10.28
C VAL A 321 23.77 -16.46 -10.97
N ALA A 322 24.98 -16.05 -10.61
CA ALA A 322 26.21 -16.57 -11.21
C ALA A 322 26.33 -18.10 -11.01
N THR A 323 25.92 -18.59 -9.85
CA THR A 323 25.96 -20.02 -9.49
C THR A 323 24.90 -20.85 -10.23
N THR A 324 23.71 -20.29 -10.48
CA THR A 324 22.57 -21.08 -10.99
C THR A 324 22.30 -20.91 -12.48
N ILE A 325 22.72 -19.81 -13.12
CA ILE A 325 22.38 -19.48 -14.52
C ILE A 325 22.77 -20.59 -15.51
N GLU A 326 23.91 -21.24 -15.29
CA GLU A 326 24.38 -22.33 -16.15
C GLU A 326 23.52 -23.59 -16.02
N LEU A 327 22.94 -23.86 -14.85
CA LEU A 327 22.01 -24.99 -14.66
C LEU A 327 20.74 -24.79 -15.51
N HIS A 328 20.22 -23.56 -15.52
CA HIS A 328 19.08 -23.21 -16.38
C HIS A 328 19.42 -23.34 -17.87
N HIS A 329 20.62 -22.89 -18.26
CA HIS A 329 21.11 -23.05 -19.63
C HIS A 329 21.25 -24.53 -20.02
N GLN A 330 21.90 -25.35 -19.20
CA GLN A 330 22.16 -26.77 -19.47
C GLN A 330 20.85 -27.55 -19.64
N ARG A 331 19.86 -27.30 -18.77
CA ARG A 331 18.52 -27.88 -18.91
C ARG A 331 17.90 -27.55 -20.27
N LEU A 332 17.99 -26.29 -20.70
CA LEU A 332 17.48 -25.86 -22.00
C LEU A 332 18.27 -26.48 -23.16
N ALA A 333 19.60 -26.49 -23.11
CA ALA A 333 20.45 -27.10 -24.13
C ALA A 333 20.15 -28.60 -24.28
N GLY A 334 19.99 -29.32 -23.16
CA GLY A 334 19.58 -30.72 -23.14
C GLY A 334 18.19 -30.93 -23.74
N TRP A 335 17.24 -30.04 -23.43
CA TRP A 335 15.88 -30.09 -23.96
C TRP A 335 15.77 -29.79 -25.46
N TYR A 336 16.49 -28.78 -25.95
CA TYR A 336 16.59 -28.48 -27.39
C TYR A 336 17.45 -29.50 -28.14
N GLY A 337 18.23 -30.31 -27.43
CA GLY A 337 19.19 -31.27 -27.99
C GLY A 337 20.44 -30.65 -28.60
N VAL A 338 20.59 -29.32 -28.53
CA VAL A 338 21.72 -28.56 -29.06
C VAL A 338 21.93 -27.26 -28.29
N ASP A 339 23.19 -26.90 -28.06
CA ASP A 339 23.59 -25.58 -27.56
C ASP A 339 24.11 -24.70 -28.73
N PRO A 340 23.35 -23.67 -29.17
CA PRO A 340 23.78 -22.76 -30.22
C PRO A 340 24.74 -21.65 -29.74
N PHE A 341 25.13 -21.65 -28.46
CA PHE A 341 25.91 -20.60 -27.81
C PHE A 341 27.31 -21.03 -27.40
N ILE A 342 27.78 -22.21 -27.83
CA ILE A 342 29.18 -22.63 -27.62
C ILE A 342 30.13 -21.55 -28.14
N GLY A 343 30.98 -21.01 -27.25
CA GLY A 343 31.91 -19.92 -27.56
C GLY A 343 31.25 -18.54 -27.74
N ARG A 344 29.98 -18.38 -27.37
CA ARG A 344 29.19 -17.14 -27.43
C ARG A 344 28.56 -16.82 -26.07
N PRO A 345 29.32 -16.21 -25.14
CA PRO A 345 28.83 -15.89 -23.81
C PRO A 345 27.62 -14.96 -23.82
N GLY A 346 26.71 -15.17 -22.86
CA GLY A 346 25.56 -14.30 -22.60
C GLY A 346 25.87 -13.19 -21.59
N ILE A 347 24.99 -12.19 -21.52
CA ILE A 347 25.00 -11.18 -20.46
C ILE A 347 23.67 -11.28 -19.71
N VAL A 348 23.72 -11.38 -18.38
CA VAL A 348 22.54 -11.28 -17.52
C VAL A 348 22.59 -9.97 -16.75
N ARG A 349 21.54 -9.16 -16.81
CA ARG A 349 21.38 -7.96 -15.98
C ARG A 349 20.24 -8.14 -15.00
N ILE A 350 20.50 -7.94 -13.72
CA ILE A 350 19.46 -7.98 -12.69
C ILE A 350 19.30 -6.57 -12.10
N VAL A 351 18.07 -6.07 -12.11
CA VAL A 351 17.69 -4.74 -11.58
C VAL A 351 16.63 -4.90 -10.47
N PRO A 352 16.61 -4.05 -9.42
CA PRO A 352 15.63 -4.20 -8.34
C PRO A 352 14.24 -3.66 -8.72
N GLU A 353 14.21 -2.61 -9.54
CA GLU A 353 13.03 -1.78 -9.73
C GLU A 353 12.61 -1.71 -11.21
N PRO A 354 11.32 -1.46 -11.50
CA PRO A 354 10.84 -1.37 -12.88
C PRO A 354 11.45 -0.23 -13.72
N ASN A 355 11.90 0.85 -13.06
CA ASN A 355 12.66 1.93 -13.70
C ASN A 355 14.01 1.43 -14.29
N GLY A 356 14.58 0.35 -13.75
CA GLY A 356 15.79 -0.31 -14.22
C GLY A 356 15.53 -1.06 -15.52
N LEU A 357 14.40 -1.77 -15.60
CA LEU A 357 13.95 -2.43 -16.84
C LEU A 357 13.72 -1.40 -17.96
N GLU A 358 13.08 -0.27 -17.63
CA GLU A 358 12.92 0.85 -18.57
C GLU A 358 14.27 1.41 -19.03
N ALA A 359 15.22 1.59 -18.11
CA ALA A 359 16.56 2.05 -18.45
C ALA A 359 17.31 1.08 -19.39
N GLU A 360 17.04 -0.23 -19.30
CA GLU A 360 17.58 -1.25 -20.21
C GLU A 360 16.78 -1.38 -21.53
N GLY A 361 15.58 -0.81 -21.62
CA GLY A 361 14.79 -0.79 -22.85
C GLY A 361 13.65 -1.79 -22.92
N THR A 362 13.04 -2.14 -21.79
CA THR A 362 11.89 -3.06 -21.76
C THR A 362 10.80 -2.69 -22.79
N PRO A 363 10.24 -3.68 -23.52
CA PRO A 363 9.17 -3.43 -24.49
C PRO A 363 7.83 -3.11 -23.81
N PHE A 364 7.63 -3.59 -22.58
CA PHE A 364 6.36 -3.46 -21.85
C PHE A 364 6.59 -3.02 -20.40
N TRP A 365 5.67 -2.23 -19.85
CA TRP A 365 5.77 -1.75 -18.47
C TRP A 365 5.56 -2.85 -17.43
N TRP A 366 4.80 -3.90 -17.78
CA TRP A 366 4.42 -5.03 -16.92
C TRP A 366 5.41 -6.20 -16.97
N ALA A 367 6.43 -6.12 -17.82
CA ALA A 367 7.41 -7.19 -17.97
C ALA A 367 8.18 -7.44 -16.65
N GLY A 368 8.34 -8.71 -16.29
CA GLY A 368 9.23 -9.14 -15.19
C GLY A 368 10.70 -9.26 -15.64
N GLY A 369 10.92 -9.45 -16.94
CA GLY A 369 12.20 -9.49 -17.61
C GLY A 369 12.01 -9.40 -19.12
N PHE A 370 13.11 -9.38 -19.86
CA PHE A 370 13.10 -9.51 -21.31
C PHE A 370 14.45 -10.00 -21.85
N GLN A 371 14.40 -10.72 -22.97
CA GLN A 371 15.57 -11.09 -23.75
C GLN A 371 15.80 -10.14 -24.94
N GLY A 372 17.00 -9.55 -25.02
CA GLY A 372 17.46 -8.72 -26.14
C GLY A 372 18.78 -9.20 -26.73
N GLY A 373 18.72 -9.98 -27.81
CA GLY A 373 19.92 -10.58 -28.40
C GLY A 373 20.55 -11.60 -27.46
N ASP A 374 21.81 -11.39 -27.03
CA ASP A 374 22.49 -12.19 -25.98
C ASP A 374 22.38 -11.58 -24.58
N THR A 375 21.60 -10.50 -24.41
CA THR A 375 21.39 -9.88 -23.10
C THR A 375 20.04 -10.26 -22.53
N THR A 376 20.05 -10.97 -21.41
CA THR A 376 18.88 -11.22 -20.56
C THR A 376 18.80 -10.11 -19.52
N VAL A 377 17.64 -9.50 -19.33
CA VAL A 377 17.41 -8.52 -18.26
C VAL A 377 16.25 -8.98 -17.40
N MET A 378 16.46 -9.10 -16.10
CA MET A 378 15.42 -9.48 -15.14
C MET A 378 15.26 -8.42 -14.06
N ARG A 379 14.03 -8.26 -13.60
CA ARG A 379 13.76 -7.55 -12.37
C ARG A 379 13.72 -8.54 -11.20
N PHE A 380 14.39 -8.20 -10.11
CA PHE A 380 14.38 -8.99 -8.88
C PHE A 380 14.16 -8.10 -7.66
N ALA A 381 12.98 -8.25 -7.04
CA ALA A 381 12.63 -7.58 -5.80
C ALA A 381 12.04 -8.60 -4.84
N GLN A 382 12.60 -8.69 -3.63
CA GLN A 382 12.00 -9.38 -2.49
C GLN A 382 11.59 -10.83 -2.78
N GLY A 383 12.55 -11.62 -3.25
CA GLY A 383 12.36 -13.03 -3.56
C GLY A 383 13.51 -13.89 -3.06
N ASN A 384 13.53 -15.12 -3.56
CA ASN A 384 14.62 -16.06 -3.41
C ASN A 384 15.22 -16.39 -4.79
N ILE A 385 16.43 -16.96 -4.79
CA ILE A 385 17.18 -17.26 -6.02
C ILE A 385 16.43 -18.27 -6.90
N GLU A 386 15.76 -19.26 -6.31
CA GLU A 386 14.95 -20.23 -7.04
C GLU A 386 13.81 -19.57 -7.85
N GLY A 387 13.06 -18.66 -7.22
CA GLY A 387 12.00 -17.90 -7.87
C GLY A 387 12.51 -17.03 -9.02
N LEU A 388 13.70 -16.42 -8.86
CA LEU A 388 14.37 -15.70 -9.94
C LEU A 388 14.79 -16.65 -11.08
N GLY A 389 15.25 -17.85 -10.74
CA GLY A 389 15.64 -18.91 -11.68
C GLY A 389 14.52 -19.30 -12.66
N HIS A 390 13.26 -19.37 -12.20
CA HIS A 390 12.11 -19.61 -13.08
C HIS A 390 11.95 -18.51 -14.14
N GLY A 391 12.12 -17.25 -13.74
CA GLY A 391 12.12 -16.11 -14.68
C GLY A 391 13.32 -16.12 -15.64
N LEU A 392 14.50 -16.50 -15.15
CA LEU A 392 15.69 -16.66 -16.01
C LEU A 392 15.50 -17.77 -17.04
N THR A 393 14.94 -18.92 -16.66
CA THR A 393 14.59 -19.97 -17.63
C THR A 393 13.63 -19.45 -18.70
N HIS A 394 12.59 -18.67 -18.32
CA HIS A 394 11.65 -18.06 -19.28
C HIS A 394 12.39 -17.22 -20.34
N GLU A 395 13.25 -16.30 -19.90
CA GLU A 395 13.95 -15.41 -20.83
C GLU A 395 15.07 -16.11 -21.61
N LEU A 396 15.74 -17.10 -21.02
CA LEU A 396 16.71 -17.93 -21.74
C LEU A 396 16.05 -18.76 -22.83
N THR A 397 14.80 -19.23 -22.64
CA THR A 397 14.03 -19.88 -23.71
C THR A 397 13.88 -18.95 -24.92
N HIS A 398 13.62 -17.65 -24.71
CA HIS A 398 13.61 -16.66 -25.79
C HIS A 398 14.98 -16.51 -26.47
N ARG A 399 16.08 -16.64 -25.73
CA ARG A 399 17.44 -16.62 -26.28
C ARG A 399 17.64 -17.80 -27.23
N PHE A 400 17.34 -19.01 -26.77
CA PHE A 400 17.42 -20.25 -27.56
C PHE A 400 16.52 -20.19 -28.79
N ASP A 401 15.26 -19.79 -28.63
CA ASP A 401 14.31 -19.65 -29.73
C ASP A 401 14.77 -18.61 -30.76
N GLY A 402 15.33 -17.48 -30.33
CA GLY A 402 15.88 -16.49 -31.24
C GLY A 402 17.08 -17.00 -32.07
N ALA A 403 17.86 -17.94 -31.52
CA ALA A 403 19.01 -18.52 -32.20
C ALA A 403 18.62 -19.67 -33.14
N LEU A 404 17.81 -20.62 -32.65
CA LEU A 404 17.46 -21.86 -33.35
C LEU A 404 16.26 -21.69 -34.28
N PHE A 405 15.24 -20.95 -33.83
CA PHE A 405 13.94 -20.85 -34.48
C PHE A 405 13.45 -19.39 -34.59
N PRO A 406 14.21 -18.49 -35.23
CA PRO A 406 13.81 -17.09 -35.37
C PRO A 406 12.61 -16.91 -36.29
N GLY A 407 11.79 -15.90 -35.99
CA GLY A 407 10.58 -15.58 -36.75
C GLY A 407 9.32 -16.30 -36.27
N GLN A 408 9.40 -17.01 -35.14
CA GLN A 408 8.24 -17.60 -34.48
C GLN A 408 7.19 -16.55 -34.07
N PRO A 409 5.88 -16.92 -34.04
CA PRO A 409 4.82 -16.06 -33.53
C PRO A 409 4.86 -15.92 -32.01
N SER A 410 4.37 -14.80 -31.49
CA SER A 410 4.37 -14.47 -30.05
C SER A 410 3.69 -15.53 -29.18
N TRP A 411 2.61 -16.16 -29.65
CA TRP A 411 1.90 -17.19 -28.87
C TRP A 411 2.78 -18.41 -28.61
N LEU A 412 3.65 -18.76 -29.57
CA LEU A 412 4.52 -19.93 -29.46
C LEU A 412 5.74 -19.60 -28.61
N THR A 413 6.38 -18.45 -28.85
CA THR A 413 7.54 -18.02 -28.08
C THR A 413 7.20 -17.84 -26.60
N GLU A 414 6.10 -17.14 -26.28
CA GLU A 414 5.69 -16.95 -24.89
C GLU A 414 5.12 -18.23 -24.29
N GLY A 415 4.36 -19.02 -25.04
CA GLY A 415 3.80 -20.29 -24.56
C GLY A 415 4.86 -21.31 -24.15
N LYS A 416 5.91 -21.46 -24.98
CA LYS A 416 7.09 -22.29 -24.67
C LYS A 416 7.85 -21.78 -23.45
N ALA A 417 8.08 -20.47 -23.38
CA ALA A 417 8.78 -19.86 -22.27
C ALA A 417 8.02 -20.06 -20.94
N VAL A 418 6.69 -19.90 -20.92
CA VAL A 418 5.85 -20.21 -19.74
C VAL A 418 5.96 -21.68 -19.33
N TRP A 419 5.94 -22.61 -20.30
CA TRP A 419 6.06 -24.04 -20.01
C TRP A 419 7.42 -24.41 -19.43
N THR A 420 8.51 -23.99 -20.08
CA THR A 420 9.89 -24.25 -19.60
C THR A 420 10.15 -23.61 -18.24
N ALA A 421 9.57 -22.43 -17.97
CA ALA A 421 9.66 -21.80 -16.65
C ALA A 421 8.89 -22.57 -15.56
N SER A 422 7.88 -23.37 -15.90
CA SER A 422 7.01 -24.05 -14.92
C SER A 422 7.29 -25.55 -14.76
N ALA A 423 7.92 -26.18 -15.76
CA ALA A 423 8.05 -27.63 -15.87
C ALA A 423 9.25 -28.22 -15.09
N TYR A 424 9.69 -27.61 -14.00
CA TYR A 424 10.75 -28.12 -13.11
C TYR A 424 10.57 -27.63 -11.67
N GLY A 425 11.25 -28.26 -10.72
CA GLY A 425 11.20 -27.91 -9.30
C GLY A 425 12.33 -26.95 -8.90
N PRO A 426 13.44 -27.44 -8.32
CA PRO A 426 14.62 -26.63 -8.05
C PRO A 426 15.50 -26.39 -9.28
N SER A 427 16.31 -25.34 -9.24
CA SER A 427 17.32 -24.97 -10.24
C SER A 427 18.31 -26.09 -10.58
N THR A 428 18.50 -27.07 -9.68
CA THR A 428 19.35 -28.26 -9.87
C THR A 428 18.72 -29.37 -10.71
N ASP A 429 17.42 -29.31 -11.03
CA ASP A 429 16.79 -30.33 -11.87
C ASP A 429 17.39 -30.31 -13.28
N GLU A 430 17.94 -31.42 -13.78
CA GLU A 430 18.59 -31.42 -15.11
C GLU A 430 17.60 -31.52 -16.28
N VAL A 431 16.36 -31.96 -16.02
CA VAL A 431 15.35 -32.24 -17.05
C VAL A 431 14.00 -31.60 -16.72
N PHE A 432 13.23 -31.26 -17.74
CA PHE A 432 11.85 -30.84 -17.58
C PHE A 432 10.91 -32.03 -17.35
N VAL A 433 9.85 -31.81 -16.58
CA VAL A 433 8.72 -32.72 -16.42
C VAL A 433 7.89 -32.67 -17.70
N GLU A 434 8.13 -33.62 -18.62
CA GLU A 434 7.59 -33.61 -19.98
C GLU A 434 6.06 -33.50 -20.05
N ASN A 435 5.34 -34.12 -19.12
CA ASN A 435 3.88 -34.12 -19.04
C ASN A 435 3.32 -33.03 -18.10
N HIS A 436 4.10 -31.99 -17.80
CA HIS A 436 3.67 -30.89 -16.95
C HIS A 436 2.51 -30.09 -17.58
N ALA A 437 1.45 -29.89 -16.80
CA ALA A 437 0.29 -29.09 -17.18
C ALA A 437 -0.34 -28.38 -15.96
N ASN A 438 -0.55 -27.06 -16.04
CA ASN A 438 -1.30 -26.30 -15.04
C ASN A 438 -2.80 -26.33 -15.35
N PHE A 439 -3.53 -27.22 -14.68
CA PHE A 439 -4.95 -27.47 -14.96
C PHE A 439 -5.82 -26.22 -14.81
N GLY A 440 -5.48 -25.33 -13.87
CA GLY A 440 -6.20 -24.06 -13.67
C GLY A 440 -6.07 -23.14 -14.90
N THR A 441 -4.89 -23.09 -15.52
CA THR A 441 -4.66 -22.31 -16.75
C THR A 441 -5.49 -22.84 -17.91
N PHE A 442 -5.53 -24.17 -18.14
CA PHE A 442 -6.35 -24.77 -19.21
C PHE A 442 -7.83 -24.44 -19.04
N GLN A 443 -8.35 -24.55 -17.82
CA GLN A 443 -9.74 -24.18 -17.51
C GLN A 443 -10.01 -22.70 -17.78
N GLY A 444 -9.11 -21.81 -17.35
CA GLY A 444 -9.25 -20.37 -17.58
C GLY A 444 -9.26 -20.01 -19.07
N VAL A 445 -8.35 -20.60 -19.86
CA VAL A 445 -8.24 -20.40 -21.31
C VAL A 445 -9.50 -20.90 -22.04
N TRP A 446 -10.06 -22.03 -21.62
CA TRP A 446 -11.34 -22.53 -22.13
C TRP A 446 -12.49 -21.58 -21.82
N ILE A 447 -12.65 -21.15 -20.56
CA ILE A 447 -13.72 -20.24 -20.12
C ILE A 447 -13.65 -18.91 -20.87
N ASP A 448 -12.44 -18.38 -21.09
CA ASP A 448 -12.24 -17.16 -21.85
C ASP A 448 -12.50 -17.34 -23.37
N GLY A 449 -12.78 -18.56 -23.84
CA GLY A 449 -13.20 -18.86 -25.21
C GLY A 449 -12.06 -19.03 -26.22
N TRP A 450 -10.82 -19.22 -25.78
CA TRP A 450 -9.66 -19.36 -26.66
C TRP A 450 -9.59 -20.68 -27.43
N GLY A 451 -10.49 -21.64 -27.14
CA GLY A 451 -10.69 -22.83 -27.96
C GLY A 451 -11.53 -22.58 -29.22
N ARG A 452 -12.32 -21.49 -29.26
CA ARG A 452 -13.22 -21.19 -30.37
C ARG A 452 -12.46 -20.56 -31.53
N ALA A 453 -12.82 -20.94 -32.76
CA ALA A 453 -12.14 -20.52 -34.00
C ALA A 453 -11.88 -19.00 -34.07
N GLU A 454 -12.91 -18.18 -33.86
CA GLU A 454 -12.79 -16.70 -33.94
C GLU A 454 -11.68 -16.16 -33.03
N LYS A 455 -11.63 -16.60 -31.77
CA LYS A 455 -10.65 -16.09 -30.80
C LYS A 455 -9.27 -16.69 -31.04
N LEU A 456 -9.21 -17.98 -31.36
CA LEU A 456 -7.96 -18.69 -31.69
C LEU A 456 -7.28 -18.07 -32.92
N GLU A 457 -8.05 -17.65 -33.93
CA GLU A 457 -7.53 -16.96 -35.11
C GLU A 457 -6.78 -15.68 -34.73
N THR A 458 -7.32 -14.88 -33.80
CA THR A 458 -6.65 -13.66 -33.34
C THR A 458 -5.35 -13.95 -32.59
N LEU A 459 -5.26 -15.08 -31.88
CA LEU A 459 -4.05 -15.55 -31.23
C LEU A 459 -2.97 -15.91 -32.26
N ILE A 460 -3.34 -16.71 -33.25
CA ILE A 460 -2.43 -17.18 -34.32
C ILE A 460 -1.96 -16.02 -35.20
N SER A 461 -2.88 -15.10 -35.51
CA SER A 461 -2.62 -13.92 -36.33
C SER A 461 -1.86 -12.83 -35.58
N GLY A 462 -1.78 -12.90 -34.24
CA GLY A 462 -1.15 -11.87 -33.41
C GLY A 462 -1.92 -10.54 -33.38
N THR A 463 -3.23 -10.60 -33.63
CA THR A 463 -4.14 -9.44 -33.70
C THR A 463 -4.97 -9.26 -32.44
N MET A 464 -4.72 -10.06 -31.40
CA MET A 464 -5.39 -9.93 -30.10
C MET A 464 -5.20 -8.53 -29.50
N GLU A 465 -6.18 -8.10 -28.70
CA GLU A 465 -6.14 -6.78 -28.05
C GLU A 465 -5.05 -6.69 -26.97
N ASP A 466 -4.88 -7.75 -26.18
CA ASP A 466 -3.95 -7.82 -25.06
C ASP A 466 -2.80 -8.80 -25.35
N TYR A 467 -1.58 -8.28 -25.47
CA TYR A 467 -0.39 -9.10 -25.72
C TYR A 467 -0.20 -10.21 -24.67
N ARG A 468 -0.66 -9.99 -23.43
CA ARG A 468 -0.51 -10.96 -22.32
C ARG A 468 -1.28 -12.26 -22.55
N ASP A 469 -2.25 -12.29 -23.45
CA ASP A 469 -2.96 -13.51 -23.82
C ASP A 469 -2.03 -14.55 -24.48
N ASN A 470 -0.91 -14.11 -25.08
CA ASN A 470 0.13 -15.02 -25.61
C ASN A 470 0.73 -15.95 -24.55
N TYR A 471 0.71 -15.55 -23.27
CA TYR A 471 1.30 -16.35 -22.19
C TYR A 471 0.40 -17.54 -21.86
N ALA A 472 -0.83 -17.29 -21.42
CA ALA A 472 -1.75 -18.35 -21.00
C ALA A 472 -2.32 -19.15 -22.17
N ALA A 473 -2.85 -18.47 -23.20
CA ALA A 473 -3.46 -19.16 -24.34
C ALA A 473 -2.39 -19.81 -25.22
N GLY A 474 -1.23 -19.16 -25.39
CA GLY A 474 -0.09 -19.72 -26.10
C GLY A 474 0.51 -20.92 -25.37
N TYR A 475 0.62 -20.89 -24.03
CA TYR A 475 1.04 -22.04 -23.22
C TYR A 475 0.13 -23.26 -23.47
N CYS A 476 -1.18 -23.08 -23.39
CA CYS A 476 -2.13 -24.18 -23.60
C CYS A 476 -2.04 -24.75 -25.03
N LEU A 477 -1.91 -23.88 -26.04
CA LEU A 477 -1.78 -24.29 -27.44
C LEU A 477 -0.45 -25.02 -27.67
N TYR A 478 0.64 -24.53 -27.09
CA TYR A 478 1.94 -25.18 -27.15
C TYR A 478 1.89 -26.58 -26.52
N VAL A 479 1.33 -26.72 -25.31
CA VAL A 479 1.20 -28.03 -24.65
C VAL A 479 0.36 -28.98 -25.51
N TYR A 480 -0.77 -28.52 -26.05
CA TYR A 480 -1.60 -29.33 -26.96
C TYR A 480 -0.79 -29.83 -28.17
N LEU A 481 -0.11 -28.93 -28.88
CA LEU A 481 0.67 -29.29 -30.07
C LEU A 481 1.90 -30.16 -29.72
N ASN A 482 2.45 -30.04 -28.53
CA ASN A 482 3.65 -30.79 -28.13
C ASN A 482 3.33 -32.19 -27.57
N THR A 483 2.15 -32.38 -26.98
CA THR A 483 1.84 -33.56 -26.14
C THR A 483 0.55 -34.30 -26.48
N TRP A 484 -0.30 -33.76 -27.36
CA TRP A 484 -1.54 -34.45 -27.73
C TRP A 484 -1.24 -35.74 -28.49
N GLU A 485 -1.86 -36.82 -28.02
CA GLU A 485 -1.60 -38.18 -28.45
C GLU A 485 -2.90 -38.87 -28.85
N GLU A 486 -2.89 -39.46 -30.04
CA GLU A 486 -3.95 -40.29 -30.59
C GLU A 486 -3.35 -41.58 -31.14
N GLY A 487 -3.93 -42.74 -30.83
CA GLY A 487 -3.37 -44.04 -31.24
C GLY A 487 -1.99 -44.38 -30.65
N GLY A 488 -1.52 -43.63 -29.65
CA GLY A 488 -0.19 -43.79 -29.05
C GLY A 488 0.93 -42.97 -29.71
N GLU A 489 0.59 -42.12 -30.68
CA GLU A 489 1.53 -41.24 -31.37
C GLU A 489 1.21 -39.76 -31.08
N ARG A 490 2.26 -38.93 -31.01
CA ARG A 490 2.10 -37.48 -30.80
C ARG A 490 1.74 -36.78 -32.10
N LEU A 491 0.46 -36.41 -32.21
CA LEU A 491 -0.18 -36.01 -33.46
C LEU A 491 0.47 -34.79 -34.15
N PHE A 492 0.93 -33.81 -33.36
CA PHE A 492 1.39 -32.53 -33.86
C PHE A 492 2.88 -32.25 -33.60
N GLN A 493 3.60 -33.09 -32.85
CA GLN A 493 4.94 -32.75 -32.36
C GLN A 493 5.95 -32.55 -33.51
N GLU A 494 5.98 -33.46 -34.49
CA GLU A 494 6.85 -33.30 -35.68
C GLU A 494 6.41 -32.14 -36.59
N ALA A 495 5.10 -31.88 -36.67
CA ALA A 495 4.58 -30.73 -37.41
C ALA A 495 4.97 -29.41 -36.74
N LEU A 496 4.95 -29.36 -35.40
CA LEU A 496 5.39 -28.21 -34.61
C LEU A 496 6.88 -27.92 -34.83
N GLN A 497 7.71 -28.95 -34.87
CA GLN A 497 9.13 -28.82 -35.21
C GLN A 497 9.32 -28.18 -36.60
N ARG A 498 8.66 -28.71 -37.64
CA ARG A 498 8.71 -28.14 -38.99
C ARG A 498 8.17 -26.71 -39.06
N PHE A 499 7.12 -26.41 -38.30
CA PHE A 499 6.56 -25.06 -38.19
C PHE A 499 7.59 -24.07 -37.61
N MET A 500 8.31 -24.47 -36.55
CA MET A 500 9.37 -23.66 -35.95
C MET A 500 10.54 -23.43 -36.93
N GLU A 501 11.00 -24.48 -37.60
CA GLU A 501 12.07 -24.40 -38.61
C GLU A 501 11.70 -23.49 -39.80
N GLY A 502 10.42 -23.51 -40.20
CA GLY A 502 9.89 -22.69 -41.30
C GLY A 502 9.67 -21.22 -40.96
N GLY A 503 9.79 -20.81 -39.69
CA GLY A 503 9.40 -19.47 -39.20
C GLY A 503 10.01 -18.30 -39.96
N ARG A 504 11.30 -18.36 -40.35
CA ARG A 504 11.98 -17.32 -41.15
C ARG A 504 11.37 -17.09 -42.52
N SER A 505 10.78 -18.13 -43.12
CA SER A 505 10.22 -18.10 -44.47
C SER A 505 8.78 -17.59 -44.51
N ARG A 506 8.15 -17.42 -43.35
CA ARG A 506 6.78 -16.94 -43.20
C ARG A 506 6.64 -15.52 -43.76
N ARG A 507 5.86 -15.35 -44.83
CA ARG A 507 5.47 -14.04 -45.40
C ARG A 507 3.97 -13.84 -45.26
N GLY A 508 3.56 -12.69 -44.74
CA GLY A 508 2.25 -12.05 -44.97
C GLY A 508 0.99 -12.69 -44.36
N GLU A 509 0.94 -14.00 -44.15
CA GLU A 509 -0.30 -14.73 -43.81
C GLU A 509 -0.05 -15.73 -42.67
N PRO A 510 -0.18 -15.32 -41.40
CA PRO A 510 0.07 -16.18 -40.24
C PRO A 510 -0.84 -17.40 -40.13
N LEU A 511 -2.13 -17.24 -40.48
CA LEU A 511 -3.13 -18.30 -40.43
C LEU A 511 -2.84 -19.37 -41.49
N ASP A 512 -2.64 -18.98 -42.74
CA ASP A 512 -2.29 -19.90 -43.84
C ASP A 512 -0.99 -20.67 -43.56
N PHE A 513 -0.03 -20.04 -42.88
CA PHE A 513 1.18 -20.74 -42.45
C PHE A 513 0.88 -21.77 -41.35
N PHE A 514 -0.02 -21.46 -40.41
CA PHE A 514 -0.49 -22.38 -39.39
C PHE A 514 -1.26 -23.57 -39.98
N GLU A 515 -2.28 -23.30 -40.80
CA GLU A 515 -3.12 -24.32 -41.42
C GLU A 515 -2.29 -25.33 -42.24
N ARG A 516 -1.31 -24.85 -43.01
CA ARG A 516 -0.43 -25.73 -43.79
C ARG A 516 0.36 -26.75 -42.96
N HIS A 517 0.57 -26.50 -41.66
CA HIS A 517 1.32 -27.41 -40.79
C HIS A 517 0.41 -28.26 -39.91
N PHE A 518 -0.70 -27.70 -39.44
CA PHE A 518 -1.53 -28.35 -38.42
C PHE A 518 -2.92 -28.78 -38.92
N CYS A 519 -3.34 -28.31 -40.08
CA CYS A 519 -4.65 -28.55 -40.69
C CYS A 519 -4.50 -29.12 -42.11
N ASP A 520 -3.75 -30.22 -42.27
CA ASP A 520 -3.46 -30.81 -43.58
C ASP A 520 -4.28 -32.08 -43.89
N GLY A 521 -5.15 -32.52 -42.97
CA GLY A 521 -5.94 -33.74 -43.08
C GLY A 521 -5.11 -35.04 -43.09
N LYS A 522 -3.81 -34.97 -42.79
CA LYS A 522 -2.89 -36.13 -42.86
C LYS A 522 -2.55 -36.63 -41.48
N GLU A 523 -2.24 -37.93 -41.39
CA GLU A 523 -1.73 -38.56 -40.16
C GLU A 523 -2.65 -38.32 -38.94
N GLY A 524 -3.96 -38.21 -39.17
CA GLY A 524 -4.97 -37.95 -38.13
C GLY A 524 -5.19 -36.47 -37.78
N ARG A 525 -4.44 -35.54 -38.39
CA ARG A 525 -4.63 -34.10 -38.17
C ARG A 525 -5.93 -33.57 -38.79
N PRO A 526 -6.51 -32.49 -38.23
CA PRO A 526 -7.69 -31.82 -38.78
C PRO A 526 -7.53 -31.41 -40.24
N GLU A 527 -8.64 -31.34 -40.99
CA GLU A 527 -8.62 -30.97 -42.42
C GLU A 527 -8.61 -29.45 -42.66
N ASP A 528 -9.11 -28.68 -41.70
CA ASP A 528 -9.19 -27.22 -41.75
C ASP A 528 -9.07 -26.60 -40.34
N PHE A 529 -9.04 -25.27 -40.29
CA PHE A 529 -8.88 -24.53 -39.04
C PHE A 529 -10.09 -24.64 -38.11
N GLU A 530 -11.31 -24.76 -38.64
CA GLU A 530 -12.52 -24.94 -37.82
C GLU A 530 -12.46 -26.28 -37.08
N SER A 531 -12.14 -27.36 -37.79
CA SER A 531 -11.94 -28.69 -37.22
C SER A 531 -10.81 -28.72 -36.20
N PHE A 532 -9.71 -27.98 -36.46
CA PHE A 532 -8.62 -27.83 -35.50
C PHE A 532 -9.09 -27.15 -34.21
N ALA A 533 -9.86 -26.06 -34.33
CA ALA A 533 -10.39 -25.34 -33.19
C ALA A 533 -11.33 -26.23 -32.35
N GLU A 534 -12.20 -27.03 -32.98
CA GLU A 534 -13.08 -27.97 -32.29
C GLU A 534 -12.31 -29.05 -31.51
N HIS A 535 -11.24 -29.61 -32.12
CA HIS A 535 -10.37 -30.58 -31.46
C HIS A 535 -9.63 -29.94 -30.27
N TYR A 536 -9.09 -28.73 -30.46
CA TYR A 536 -8.41 -27.99 -29.40
C TYR A 536 -9.37 -27.59 -28.27
N GLU A 537 -10.60 -27.16 -28.58
CA GLU A 537 -11.63 -26.88 -27.57
C GLU A 537 -11.97 -28.14 -26.77
N THR A 538 -12.03 -29.31 -27.42
CA THR A 538 -12.24 -30.60 -26.74
C THR A 538 -11.10 -30.92 -25.78
N PHE A 539 -9.85 -30.68 -26.18
CA PHE A 539 -8.69 -30.82 -25.32
C PHE A 539 -8.78 -29.89 -24.10
N LEU A 540 -9.00 -28.60 -24.32
CA LEU A 540 -9.15 -27.61 -23.25
C LEU A 540 -10.28 -27.96 -22.27
N ARG A 541 -11.46 -28.34 -22.80
CA ARG A 541 -12.61 -28.77 -22.01
C ARG A 541 -12.32 -30.02 -21.19
N GLY A 542 -11.46 -30.92 -21.67
CA GLY A 542 -11.07 -32.12 -20.94
C GLY A 542 -10.48 -31.84 -19.56
N PHE A 543 -9.83 -30.68 -19.36
CA PHE A 543 -9.30 -30.27 -18.05
C PHE A 543 -10.35 -29.65 -17.11
N TRP A 544 -11.58 -29.45 -17.58
CA TRP A 544 -12.68 -28.91 -16.78
C TRP A 544 -12.92 -29.78 -15.55
N TRP A 545 -12.87 -29.19 -14.36
CA TRP A 545 -12.88 -29.96 -13.10
C TRP A 545 -14.14 -30.80 -12.90
N LYS A 546 -15.28 -30.40 -13.49
CA LYS A 546 -16.56 -31.10 -13.37
C LYS A 546 -16.66 -32.34 -14.28
N GLU A 547 -16.21 -32.20 -15.51
CA GLU A 547 -16.27 -33.24 -16.55
C GLU A 547 -14.86 -33.57 -17.02
N ARG A 548 -13.98 -33.81 -16.05
CA ARG A 548 -12.57 -34.04 -16.34
C ARG A 548 -12.42 -35.33 -17.13
N ALA A 549 -11.86 -35.23 -18.32
CA ALA A 549 -11.67 -36.39 -19.19
C ALA A 549 -10.60 -37.32 -18.63
N GLU A 550 -10.82 -38.64 -18.72
CA GLU A 550 -9.90 -39.66 -18.15
C GLU A 550 -8.47 -39.51 -18.67
N TRP A 551 -8.30 -39.18 -19.96
CA TRP A 551 -6.99 -39.01 -20.59
C TRP A 551 -6.15 -37.88 -19.98
N THR A 552 -6.76 -36.95 -19.23
CA THR A 552 -6.02 -35.89 -18.51
C THR A 552 -5.13 -36.45 -17.39
N GLY A 553 -5.36 -37.69 -16.95
CA GLY A 553 -4.50 -38.39 -16.00
C GLY A 553 -3.07 -38.64 -16.49
N ARG A 554 -2.82 -38.46 -17.79
CA ARG A 554 -1.45 -38.46 -18.37
C ARG A 554 -0.63 -37.23 -17.97
N TYR A 555 -1.29 -36.15 -17.54
CA TYR A 555 -0.65 -34.89 -17.19
C TYR A 555 -0.52 -34.70 -15.69
N THR A 556 0.49 -33.92 -15.27
CA THR A 556 0.71 -33.58 -13.85
C THR A 556 0.91 -32.09 -13.66
N GLY A 557 0.31 -31.55 -12.60
CA GLY A 557 0.65 -30.20 -12.12
C GLY A 557 1.82 -30.19 -11.12
N ALA A 558 2.30 -31.35 -10.71
CA ALA A 558 3.37 -31.49 -9.72
C ALA A 558 4.74 -31.50 -10.40
N THR A 559 5.68 -30.79 -9.78
CA THR A 559 7.12 -30.83 -10.06
C THR A 559 7.86 -31.32 -8.81
N PRO A 560 9.15 -31.70 -8.89
CA PRO A 560 9.96 -31.97 -7.71
C PRO A 560 9.85 -30.83 -6.70
N ARG A 561 9.81 -31.16 -5.41
CA ARG A 561 9.58 -30.15 -4.36
C ARG A 561 10.83 -29.29 -4.18
N THR A 562 10.73 -28.01 -4.50
CA THR A 562 11.75 -27.01 -4.17
C THR A 562 11.84 -26.85 -2.63
N PRO A 563 13.04 -26.97 -2.02
CA PRO A 563 13.24 -26.68 -0.61
C PRO A 563 12.84 -25.23 -0.28
N SER A 564 12.41 -25.00 0.96
CA SER A 564 12.18 -23.63 1.43
C SER A 564 13.51 -22.87 1.45
N GLN A 565 13.60 -21.79 0.68
CA GLN A 565 14.80 -20.95 0.59
C GLN A 565 14.60 -19.64 1.36
N PRO A 566 15.68 -19.09 1.96
CA PRO A 566 15.62 -17.78 2.59
C PRO A 566 15.36 -16.68 1.55
N TYR A 567 14.89 -15.53 2.02
CA TYR A 567 14.88 -14.32 1.20
C TYR A 567 16.31 -13.84 0.97
N VAL A 568 16.53 -13.22 -0.19
CA VAL A 568 17.72 -12.38 -0.42
C VAL A 568 17.56 -11.07 0.35
N TYR A 569 18.55 -10.71 1.16
CA TYR A 569 18.53 -9.52 2.02
C TYR A 569 19.37 -8.34 1.51
N ASP A 570 19.91 -8.43 0.30
CA ASP A 570 20.56 -7.29 -0.35
C ASP A 570 19.64 -6.05 -0.35
N GLU A 571 20.08 -4.94 0.26
CA GLU A 571 19.23 -3.74 0.47
C GLU A 571 18.48 -3.25 -0.79
N PRO A 572 19.11 -3.16 -1.98
CA PRO A 572 18.43 -2.67 -3.17
C PRO A 572 17.23 -3.53 -3.59
N THR A 573 17.25 -4.84 -3.35
CA THR A 573 16.14 -5.75 -3.69
C THR A 573 14.91 -5.51 -2.81
N TRP A 574 15.08 -4.90 -1.65
CA TRP A 574 14.00 -4.49 -0.78
C TRP A 574 13.49 -3.11 -1.21
N THR A 575 12.74 -3.07 -2.32
CA THR A 575 12.17 -1.82 -2.87
C THR A 575 11.04 -1.28 -1.99
N TRP A 576 10.90 0.04 -1.89
CA TRP A 576 9.78 0.72 -1.22
C TRP A 576 8.74 1.24 -2.21
N GLN A 577 8.73 0.74 -3.44
CA GLN A 577 7.82 1.20 -4.47
C GLN A 577 6.49 0.46 -4.43
N ARG A 578 5.47 1.13 -4.98
CA ARG A 578 4.22 0.46 -5.29
C ARG A 578 4.41 -0.49 -6.46
N HIS A 579 3.67 -1.60 -6.47
CA HIS A 579 3.38 -2.28 -7.72
C HIS A 579 2.76 -1.26 -8.67
N ARG A 580 3.40 -1.07 -9.81
CA ARG A 580 2.91 -0.15 -10.83
C ARG A 580 1.90 -0.83 -11.73
N SER A 581 1.00 -0.03 -12.26
CA SER A 581 0.12 -0.40 -13.36
C SER A 581 0.57 0.31 -14.63
N GLU A 582 -0.31 0.48 -15.62
CA GLU A 582 -0.05 1.31 -16.78
C GLU A 582 0.49 2.69 -16.31
N PRO A 583 1.74 3.04 -16.62
CA PRO A 583 2.43 4.12 -15.93
C PRO A 583 1.98 5.48 -16.44
N TYR A 584 2.23 6.51 -15.64
CA TYR A 584 2.22 7.91 -16.09
C TYR A 584 3.63 8.35 -16.45
N PHE A 585 3.75 9.35 -17.34
CA PHE A 585 5.07 9.86 -17.73
C PHE A 585 5.81 10.50 -16.54
N GLY A 586 6.98 9.97 -16.22
CA GLY A 586 7.81 10.32 -15.08
C GLY A 586 7.67 9.40 -13.88
N GLN A 587 6.72 8.46 -13.87
CA GLN A 587 6.51 7.55 -12.74
C GLN A 587 7.78 6.75 -12.48
N ASP A 588 8.26 6.77 -11.23
CA ASP A 588 9.56 6.27 -10.73
C ASP A 588 10.81 6.97 -11.32
N GLN A 589 10.82 7.26 -12.62
CA GLN A 589 11.96 7.87 -13.32
C GLN A 589 12.26 9.30 -12.90
N ALA A 590 11.25 10.09 -12.53
CA ALA A 590 11.44 11.46 -12.06
C ALA A 590 12.24 11.50 -10.74
N ARG A 591 12.01 10.52 -9.86
CA ARG A 591 12.79 10.31 -8.64
C ARG A 591 14.23 9.91 -8.94
N VAL A 592 14.44 8.98 -9.87
CA VAL A 592 15.80 8.59 -10.31
C VAL A 592 16.54 9.80 -10.89
N ALA A 593 15.89 10.56 -11.77
CA ALA A 593 16.42 11.80 -12.31
C ALA A 593 16.80 12.81 -11.22
N ALA A 594 15.95 12.97 -10.21
CA ALA A 594 16.25 13.81 -9.05
C ALA A 594 17.51 13.35 -8.34
N ARG A 595 17.65 12.06 -8.03
CA ARG A 595 18.83 11.51 -7.34
C ARG A 595 20.12 11.76 -8.12
N VAL A 596 20.12 11.53 -9.43
CA VAL A 596 21.28 11.80 -10.29
C VAL A 596 21.68 13.28 -10.26
N LEU A 597 20.70 14.19 -10.26
CA LEU A 597 20.95 15.63 -10.19
C LEU A 597 21.44 16.07 -8.81
N LEU A 598 20.96 15.44 -7.73
CA LEU A 598 21.44 15.66 -6.36
C LEU A 598 22.91 15.26 -6.20
N ASP A 599 23.27 14.07 -6.66
CA ASP A 599 24.66 13.58 -6.60
C ASP A 599 25.61 14.50 -7.39
N ALA A 600 25.12 15.09 -8.48
CA ALA A 600 25.85 16.08 -9.27
C ALA A 600 25.82 17.52 -8.71
N LYS A 601 25.25 17.73 -7.51
CA LYS A 601 25.07 19.03 -6.85
C LYS A 601 24.28 20.04 -7.70
N LYS A 602 23.37 19.57 -8.56
CA LYS A 602 22.47 20.38 -9.40
C LYS A 602 21.14 20.64 -8.71
N ASN A 603 21.18 21.14 -7.48
CA ASN A 603 20.02 21.24 -6.58
C ASN A 603 18.81 21.97 -7.17
N LYS A 604 19.01 22.98 -8.03
CA LYS A 604 17.92 23.71 -8.70
C LYS A 604 17.13 22.85 -9.68
N ASP A 605 17.81 21.97 -10.42
CA ASP A 605 17.16 21.06 -11.37
C ASP A 605 16.62 19.83 -10.63
N ALA A 606 17.32 19.36 -9.60
CA ALA A 606 16.85 18.31 -8.70
C ALA A 606 15.52 18.69 -8.03
N LEU A 607 15.36 19.92 -7.55
CA LEU A 607 14.10 20.42 -6.99
C LEU A 607 12.92 20.22 -7.96
N LYS A 608 13.11 20.50 -9.26
CA LYS A 608 12.04 20.31 -10.26
C LYS A 608 11.71 18.84 -10.48
N ALA A 609 12.72 17.98 -10.50
CA ALA A 609 12.54 16.54 -10.62
C ALA A 609 11.84 15.94 -9.39
N LEU A 610 12.17 16.40 -8.17
CA LEU A 610 11.49 16.00 -6.93
C LEU A 610 10.02 16.43 -6.92
N LEU A 611 9.71 17.66 -7.32
CA LEU A 611 8.32 18.13 -7.43
C LEU A 611 7.53 17.36 -8.50
N TRP A 612 8.17 17.05 -9.63
CA TRP A 612 7.56 16.22 -10.67
C TRP A 612 7.27 14.80 -10.16
N SER A 613 8.24 14.18 -9.47
CA SER A 613 8.04 12.89 -8.83
C SER A 613 6.89 12.94 -7.83
N LEU A 614 6.85 13.90 -6.90
CA LEU A 614 5.72 14.01 -5.96
C LEU A 614 4.35 14.18 -6.62
N GLY A 615 4.28 14.77 -7.82
CA GLY A 615 3.02 14.92 -8.56
C GLY A 615 2.56 13.65 -9.28
N VAL A 616 3.49 12.81 -9.72
CA VAL A 616 3.18 11.57 -10.47
C VAL A 616 3.19 10.34 -9.57
N ASP A 617 4.18 10.29 -8.68
CA ASP A 617 4.45 9.26 -7.69
C ASP A 617 3.70 9.48 -6.36
N GLY A 618 2.97 10.59 -6.25
CA GLY A 618 2.30 10.99 -5.01
C GLY A 618 3.30 11.32 -3.91
N ARG A 619 2.79 11.45 -2.69
CA ARG A 619 3.62 11.76 -1.53
C ARG A 619 4.53 10.58 -1.18
N GLU A 620 5.85 10.80 -1.22
CA GLU A 620 6.89 9.83 -0.86
C GLU A 620 7.85 10.43 0.19
N PRO A 621 8.01 9.81 1.37
CA PRO A 621 8.87 10.33 2.44
C PRO A 621 10.32 10.53 2.04
N ARG A 622 10.88 9.65 1.21
CA ARG A 622 12.26 9.76 0.71
C ARG A 622 12.47 11.05 -0.08
N CYS A 623 11.56 11.35 -1.00
CA CYS A 623 11.58 12.60 -1.77
C CYS A 623 11.41 13.84 -0.88
N LEU A 624 10.54 13.77 0.13
CA LEU A 624 10.37 14.85 1.10
C LEU A 624 11.62 15.11 1.96
N ARG A 625 12.35 14.05 2.38
CA ARG A 625 13.63 14.19 3.07
C ARG A 625 14.68 14.87 2.19
N TRP A 626 14.86 14.42 0.94
CA TRP A 626 15.75 15.09 -0.01
C TRP A 626 15.38 16.55 -0.26
N LEU A 627 14.08 16.88 -0.30
CA LEU A 627 13.62 18.26 -0.37
C LEU A 627 14.06 19.04 0.87
N SER A 628 13.83 18.51 2.08
CA SER A 628 14.23 19.18 3.34
C SER A 628 15.74 19.43 3.42
N GLU A 629 16.57 18.56 2.84
CA GLU A 629 18.04 18.71 2.80
C GLU A 629 18.50 19.81 1.84
N ILE A 630 17.90 19.93 0.66
CA ILE A 630 18.39 20.88 -0.38
C ILE A 630 17.77 22.28 -0.32
N LEU A 631 16.52 22.39 0.16
CA LEU A 631 15.79 23.65 0.21
C LEU A 631 16.47 24.75 1.06
N PRO A 632 17.19 24.45 2.16
CA PRO A 632 17.95 25.46 2.91
C PRO A 632 19.01 26.13 2.04
N GLY A 633 19.78 25.34 1.28
CA GLY A 633 20.80 25.84 0.36
C GLY A 633 20.25 26.62 -0.84
N LEU A 634 18.95 26.46 -1.13
CA LEU A 634 18.23 27.24 -2.14
C LEU A 634 17.55 28.49 -1.57
N GLY A 635 17.68 28.76 -0.27
CA GLY A 635 17.07 29.91 0.41
C GLY A 635 15.55 29.79 0.60
N ALA A 636 14.98 28.59 0.49
CA ALA A 636 13.54 28.34 0.52
C ALA A 636 13.06 27.87 1.90
N LYS A 637 13.34 28.66 2.95
CA LYS A 637 13.09 28.30 4.37
C LYS A 637 11.65 27.85 4.66
N ASP A 638 10.66 28.53 4.08
CA ASP A 638 9.25 28.18 4.27
C ASP A 638 8.93 26.78 3.74
N ALA A 639 9.52 26.41 2.59
CA ALA A 639 9.29 25.12 1.95
C ALA A 639 10.00 23.98 2.69
N VAL A 640 11.13 24.25 3.38
CA VAL A 640 11.80 23.28 4.27
C VAL A 640 10.81 22.83 5.35
N TRP A 641 10.22 23.79 6.05
CA TRP A 641 9.28 23.52 7.13
C TRP A 641 8.06 22.73 6.63
N VAL A 642 7.55 23.04 5.43
CA VAL A 642 6.44 22.28 4.82
C VAL A 642 6.84 20.84 4.50
N ALA A 643 8.04 20.61 3.96
CA ALA A 643 8.51 19.26 3.65
C ALA A 643 8.65 18.40 4.93
N GLU A 644 9.19 18.99 6.00
CA GLU A 644 9.30 18.36 7.33
C GLU A 644 7.93 18.11 7.97
N GLN A 645 7.04 19.11 7.96
CA GLN A 645 5.69 18.97 8.50
C GLN A 645 4.90 17.89 7.78
N ALA A 646 5.07 17.79 6.45
CA ALA A 646 4.45 16.72 5.71
C ALA A 646 4.86 15.37 6.32
N LEU A 647 6.16 15.07 6.43
CA LEU A 647 6.69 13.78 6.93
C LEU A 647 6.03 13.28 8.21
N VAL A 648 5.65 14.17 9.12
CA VAL A 648 5.25 13.80 10.48
C VAL A 648 3.73 13.98 10.74
N PHE A 649 3.00 14.67 9.87
CA PHE A 649 1.55 14.86 9.97
C PHE A 649 0.76 13.61 9.52
N PRO A 650 -0.35 13.22 10.19
CA PRO A 650 -1.10 13.95 11.23
C PRO A 650 -0.72 13.64 12.69
N SER A 651 0.30 12.83 12.90
CA SER A 651 0.52 12.20 14.21
C SER A 651 1.42 13.00 15.14
N TRP A 652 2.33 13.81 14.59
CA TRP A 652 3.44 14.40 15.34
C TRP A 652 3.45 15.93 15.27
N PRO A 653 3.72 16.60 16.39
CA PRO A 653 3.94 18.05 16.39
C PRO A 653 5.30 18.41 15.81
N MET A 654 5.36 19.57 15.16
CA MET A 654 6.63 20.20 14.78
C MET A 654 7.31 20.83 15.99
N ALA A 655 8.64 20.81 16.03
CA ALA A 655 9.43 21.43 17.10
C ALA A 655 9.30 22.96 17.12
N GLN A 656 9.06 23.58 15.96
CA GLN A 656 8.89 25.03 15.82
C GLN A 656 7.66 25.36 14.98
N PRO A 657 6.98 26.50 15.27
CA PRO A 657 5.90 26.99 14.43
C PRO A 657 6.35 27.31 13.00
N ALA A 658 5.40 27.26 12.06
CA ALA A 658 5.66 27.62 10.68
C ALA A 658 6.23 29.06 10.58
N PRO A 659 7.36 29.27 9.88
CA PRO A 659 8.02 30.57 9.81
C PRO A 659 7.16 31.65 9.13
N PHE A 660 6.17 31.22 8.35
CA PHE A 660 5.21 32.06 7.66
C PHE A 660 3.88 32.26 8.40
N LEU A 661 3.69 31.67 9.59
CA LEU A 661 2.44 31.81 10.35
C LEU A 661 2.10 33.26 10.68
N SER A 662 3.11 34.13 10.85
CA SER A 662 2.95 35.57 11.04
C SER A 662 2.29 36.27 9.84
N ARG A 663 2.41 35.71 8.64
CA ARG A 663 1.77 36.17 7.39
C ARG A 663 0.37 35.58 7.17
N LEU A 664 -0.09 34.73 8.08
CA LEU A 664 -1.44 34.14 8.09
C LEU A 664 -2.25 34.64 9.29
N PRO A 665 -2.50 35.97 9.41
CA PRO A 665 -3.15 36.54 10.58
C PRO A 665 -4.57 36.03 10.83
N LYS A 666 -5.32 35.60 9.80
CA LYS A 666 -6.67 35.02 9.99
C LYS A 666 -6.60 33.59 10.50
N THR A 667 -5.66 32.80 10.01
CA THR A 667 -5.38 31.45 10.52
C THR A 667 -4.94 31.49 11.98
N ARG A 668 -4.04 32.42 12.34
CA ARG A 668 -3.65 32.65 13.74
C ARG A 668 -4.81 33.13 14.61
N ALA A 669 -5.69 33.97 14.07
CA ALA A 669 -6.88 34.42 14.78
C ALA A 669 -7.83 33.25 15.09
N LEU A 670 -8.01 32.31 14.16
CA LEU A 670 -8.81 31.10 14.40
C LEU A 670 -8.25 30.26 15.55
N LEU A 671 -6.95 29.97 15.55
CA LEU A 671 -6.29 29.26 16.67
C LEU A 671 -6.54 29.95 18.01
N LYS A 672 -6.31 31.27 18.04
CA LYS A 672 -6.54 32.08 19.24
C LYS A 672 -7.99 31.99 19.71
N THR A 673 -8.96 32.14 18.80
CA THR A 673 -10.38 32.06 19.10
C THR A 673 -10.78 30.67 19.62
N GLN A 674 -10.22 29.58 19.07
CA GLN A 674 -10.48 28.24 19.58
C GLN A 674 -9.93 28.06 21.01
N ALA A 675 -8.73 28.57 21.30
CA ALA A 675 -8.13 28.49 22.63
C ALA A 675 -8.90 29.31 23.69
N GLU A 676 -9.28 30.54 23.36
CA GLU A 676 -10.06 31.42 24.25
C GLU A 676 -11.45 30.82 24.54
N ALA A 677 -12.12 30.30 23.52
CA ALA A 677 -13.41 29.64 23.67
C ALA A 677 -13.32 28.35 24.49
N SER A 678 -12.29 27.51 24.27
CA SER A 678 -12.08 26.28 25.04
C SER A 678 -11.85 26.59 26.53
N THR A 679 -11.04 27.62 26.81
CA THR A 679 -10.80 28.09 28.19
C THR A 679 -12.09 28.60 28.82
N ALA A 680 -12.85 29.44 28.11
CA ALA A 680 -14.13 29.96 28.60
C ALA A 680 -15.14 28.85 28.89
N TRP A 681 -15.23 27.83 28.05
CA TRP A 681 -16.12 26.69 28.26
C TRP A 681 -15.68 25.84 29.47
N ALA A 682 -14.37 25.66 29.67
CA ALA A 682 -13.85 24.99 30.88
C ALA A 682 -14.21 25.76 32.15
N GLU A 683 -14.03 27.09 32.15
CA GLU A 683 -14.39 27.98 33.28
C GLU A 683 -15.90 27.98 33.59
N GLN A 684 -16.74 27.76 32.57
CA GLN A 684 -18.20 27.61 32.72
C GLN A 684 -18.62 26.22 33.24
N GLY A 685 -17.68 25.30 33.46
CA GLY A 685 -17.97 23.93 33.89
C GLY A 685 -18.53 23.04 32.77
N LEU A 686 -18.09 23.27 31.53
CA LEU A 686 -18.45 22.49 30.33
C LEU A 686 -17.24 21.70 29.81
N PRO A 687 -16.73 20.71 30.57
CA PRO A 687 -15.46 20.04 30.27
C PRO A 687 -15.48 19.25 28.96
N ARG A 688 -16.64 18.72 28.54
CA ARG A 688 -16.75 17.92 27.31
C ARG A 688 -16.66 18.82 26.08
N SER A 689 -17.34 19.97 26.11
CA SER A 689 -17.28 20.99 25.07
C SER A 689 -15.88 21.59 24.97
N ALA A 690 -15.28 21.94 26.11
CA ALA A 690 -13.92 22.46 26.18
C ALA A 690 -12.90 21.49 25.58
N ALA A 691 -12.99 20.20 25.92
CA ALA A 691 -12.13 19.15 25.37
C ALA A 691 -12.33 18.94 23.85
N ALA A 692 -13.57 18.95 23.37
CA ALA A 692 -13.86 18.85 21.94
C ALA A 692 -13.24 20.01 21.14
N LEU A 693 -13.34 21.24 21.66
CA LEU A 693 -12.74 22.41 21.01
C LEU A 693 -11.22 22.46 21.13
N ALA A 694 -10.66 22.00 22.26
CA ALA A 694 -9.23 21.83 22.42
C ALA A 694 -8.66 20.81 21.41
N ALA A 695 -9.40 19.74 21.14
CA ALA A 695 -9.03 18.77 20.11
C ALA A 695 -9.07 19.36 18.69
N ASP A 696 -10.09 20.16 18.37
CA ASP A 696 -10.16 20.90 17.09
C ASP A 696 -9.04 21.94 16.95
N HIS A 697 -8.67 22.60 18.06
CA HIS A 697 -7.51 23.49 18.13
C HIS A 697 -6.21 22.72 17.88
N ASP A 698 -6.01 21.61 18.58
CA ASP A 698 -4.76 20.83 18.50
C ASP A 698 -4.55 20.24 17.10
N ARG A 699 -5.62 19.87 16.39
CA ARG A 699 -5.54 19.51 14.97
C ARG A 699 -5.00 20.66 14.10
N LEU A 700 -5.49 21.88 14.29
CA LEU A 700 -4.97 23.06 13.57
C LEU A 700 -3.55 23.42 14.03
N ALA A 701 -3.25 23.24 15.31
CA ALA A 701 -1.93 23.50 15.87
C ALA A 701 -0.88 22.58 15.23
N LEU A 702 -1.20 21.29 15.02
CA LEU A 702 -0.35 20.33 14.30
C LEU A 702 -0.07 20.75 12.86
N TRP A 703 -1.05 21.37 12.17
CA TRP A 703 -0.86 21.86 10.80
C TRP A 703 0.12 23.02 10.68
N VAL A 704 0.24 23.85 11.71
CA VAL A 704 1.05 25.08 11.69
C VAL A 704 2.23 25.06 12.68
N GLY A 705 2.45 23.94 13.38
CA GLY A 705 3.45 23.79 14.43
C GLY A 705 3.22 24.69 15.66
N ALA A 706 1.97 25.06 15.95
CA ALA A 706 1.66 25.83 17.15
C ALA A 706 1.61 24.93 18.40
N PRO A 707 1.80 25.49 19.61
CA PRO A 707 1.60 24.75 20.84
C PRO A 707 0.18 24.18 20.95
N ARG A 708 0.07 22.96 21.46
CA ARG A 708 -1.21 22.30 21.76
C ARG A 708 -1.75 22.76 23.12
N LEU A 709 -3.08 22.75 23.27
CA LEU A 709 -3.75 22.98 24.55
C LEU A 709 -3.72 21.72 25.42
N SER A 710 -3.95 20.55 24.80
CA SER A 710 -3.86 19.22 25.44
C SER A 710 -4.57 19.15 26.81
N LEU A 711 -5.90 19.06 26.77
CA LEU A 711 -6.73 18.82 27.96
C LEU A 711 -6.83 17.32 28.28
N PRO A 712 -7.14 16.95 29.54
CA PRO A 712 -7.44 15.57 29.91
C PRO A 712 -8.61 15.00 29.11
N ALA A 713 -8.63 13.68 28.92
CA ALA A 713 -9.74 13.00 28.28
C ALA A 713 -11.03 13.25 29.09
N PRO A 714 -12.12 13.74 28.45
CA PRO A 714 -13.37 13.98 29.15
C PRO A 714 -14.11 12.67 29.41
N ASP A 715 -14.84 12.61 30.53
CA ASP A 715 -15.87 11.59 30.72
C ASP A 715 -17.04 11.87 29.75
N LEU A 716 -17.41 10.88 28.94
CA LEU A 716 -18.48 11.00 27.95
C LEU A 716 -19.82 10.43 28.42
N GLU A 717 -19.91 9.91 29.65
CA GLU A 717 -21.15 9.34 30.18
C GLU A 717 -22.30 10.36 30.15
N GLY A 718 -23.46 9.92 29.65
CA GLY A 718 -24.67 10.74 29.54
C GLY A 718 -24.61 11.89 28.53
N LEU A 719 -23.52 12.06 27.77
CA LEU A 719 -23.43 13.09 26.74
C LEU A 719 -24.34 12.75 25.55
N ARG A 720 -25.41 13.53 25.36
CA ARG A 720 -26.32 13.42 24.20
C ARG A 720 -25.75 14.12 22.96
N HIS A 721 -24.48 13.86 22.64
CA HIS A 721 -23.76 14.28 21.44
C HIS A 721 -22.63 13.26 21.19
N PRO A 722 -22.30 12.88 19.93
CA PRO A 722 -21.29 11.85 19.64
C PRO A 722 -19.83 12.21 19.98
N PHE A 723 -19.58 13.28 20.74
CA PHE A 723 -18.29 13.97 20.97
C PHE A 723 -17.51 14.39 19.70
N ASP A 724 -17.17 13.42 18.85
CA ASP A 724 -16.75 13.60 17.47
C ASP A 724 -17.88 14.21 16.62
N ARG A 725 -17.57 14.51 15.35
CA ARG A 725 -18.63 14.90 14.42
C ARG A 725 -19.60 13.76 14.16
N PRO A 726 -20.88 14.04 13.89
CA PRO A 726 -21.85 13.01 13.54
C PRO A 726 -21.40 12.17 12.35
N THR A 727 -21.67 10.87 12.44
CA THR A 727 -21.54 9.93 11.33
C THR A 727 -22.50 10.34 10.21
N HIS A 728 -22.05 10.20 8.96
CA HIS A 728 -22.88 10.52 7.80
C HIS A 728 -22.71 9.50 6.68
N LEU A 729 -23.70 9.45 5.78
CA LEU A 729 -23.64 8.68 4.55
C LEU A 729 -22.41 9.06 3.71
N LEU A 730 -21.62 8.05 3.34
CA LEU A 730 -20.43 8.22 2.49
C LEU A 730 -20.77 8.77 1.10
N GLY A 731 -21.98 8.46 0.61
CA GLY A 731 -22.50 8.94 -0.67
C GLY A 731 -23.34 10.23 -0.57
N ALA A 732 -23.34 10.94 0.56
CA ALA A 732 -24.20 12.11 0.77
C ALA A 732 -24.02 13.22 -0.29
N ARG A 733 -22.84 13.30 -0.89
CA ARG A 733 -22.52 14.24 -1.99
C ARG A 733 -22.53 13.62 -3.38
N GLY A 734 -22.79 12.32 -3.48
CA GLY A 734 -22.83 11.59 -4.74
C GLY A 734 -21.76 10.52 -4.88
N TRP A 735 -21.89 9.78 -5.97
CA TRP A 735 -21.04 8.68 -6.37
C TRP A 735 -20.49 8.92 -7.77
N ILE A 736 -19.23 8.56 -7.99
CA ILE A 736 -18.52 8.67 -9.26
C ILE A 736 -18.08 7.27 -9.68
N GLU A 737 -18.45 6.88 -10.89
CA GLU A 737 -17.88 5.73 -11.57
C GLU A 737 -16.50 6.09 -12.13
N ASP A 738 -15.45 5.39 -11.68
CA ASP A 738 -14.04 5.73 -11.95
C ASP A 738 -13.23 4.48 -12.37
N GLU A 739 -11.98 4.62 -12.78
CA GLU A 739 -11.10 3.51 -13.15
C GLU A 739 -10.47 2.81 -11.93
N LEU A 740 -10.21 1.52 -12.05
CA LEU A 740 -9.50 0.73 -11.04
C LEU A 740 -8.67 -0.36 -11.72
N VAL A 741 -7.39 -0.42 -11.38
CA VAL A 741 -6.47 -1.41 -11.96
C VAL A 741 -6.99 -2.83 -11.71
N GLY A 742 -6.99 -3.64 -12.78
CA GLY A 742 -7.53 -4.99 -12.81
C GLY A 742 -9.01 -5.06 -13.19
N TYR A 743 -9.72 -3.92 -13.22
CA TYR A 743 -11.15 -3.87 -13.51
C TYR A 743 -11.45 -3.26 -14.89
N ASP A 744 -10.63 -2.32 -15.34
CA ASP A 744 -10.96 -1.44 -16.47
C ASP A 744 -11.29 -2.16 -17.77
N LYS A 745 -10.60 -3.27 -18.09
CA LYS A 745 -10.77 -3.98 -19.37
C LYS A 745 -12.09 -4.75 -19.48
N LYS A 746 -12.55 -5.37 -18.38
CA LYS A 746 -13.75 -6.22 -18.36
C LYS A 746 -14.96 -5.51 -17.71
N ARG A 747 -14.78 -4.32 -17.14
CA ARG A 747 -15.84 -3.51 -16.53
C ARG A 747 -16.86 -3.03 -17.57
N ARG A 748 -18.14 -3.10 -17.21
CA ARG A 748 -19.23 -2.47 -17.98
C ARG A 748 -19.71 -1.22 -17.25
N VAL A 749 -19.80 -0.10 -17.96
CA VAL A 749 -20.26 1.18 -17.41
C VAL A 749 -21.71 1.07 -16.92
N GLY A 750 -21.98 1.69 -15.76
CA GLY A 750 -23.32 1.81 -15.18
C GLY A 750 -23.79 0.57 -14.43
N LEU A 751 -22.90 -0.37 -14.07
CA LEU A 751 -23.24 -1.52 -13.21
C LEU A 751 -23.26 -1.15 -11.71
N TRP A 752 -23.95 -0.07 -11.36
CA TRP A 752 -24.16 0.35 -9.99
C TRP A 752 -25.42 1.22 -9.88
N GLN A 753 -25.97 1.37 -8.67
CA GLN A 753 -27.10 2.25 -8.39
C GLN A 753 -27.07 2.70 -6.93
N ALA A 754 -27.23 4.00 -6.67
CA ALA A 754 -27.57 4.50 -5.33
C ALA A 754 -29.09 4.45 -5.13
N LEU A 755 -29.52 3.87 -4.01
CA LEU A 755 -30.93 3.71 -3.65
C LEU A 755 -31.42 4.86 -2.76
N PRO A 756 -32.74 5.16 -2.76
CA PRO A 756 -33.29 6.28 -1.97
C PRO A 756 -33.09 6.17 -0.46
N ASP A 757 -32.86 4.97 0.06
CA ASP A 757 -32.60 4.69 1.46
C ASP A 757 -31.13 4.94 1.88
N GLY A 758 -30.26 5.27 0.91
CA GLY A 758 -28.83 5.47 1.12
C GLY A 758 -27.98 4.23 0.83
N ASP A 759 -28.60 3.11 0.45
CA ASP A 759 -27.87 1.90 0.06
C ASP A 759 -27.22 2.07 -1.32
N LEU A 760 -26.16 1.29 -1.55
CA LEU A 760 -25.43 1.28 -2.81
C LEU A 760 -25.38 -0.13 -3.37
N LEU A 761 -25.93 -0.31 -4.57
CA LEU A 761 -25.77 -1.52 -5.38
C LEU A 761 -24.53 -1.40 -6.26
N VAL A 762 -23.70 -2.44 -6.27
CA VAL A 762 -22.52 -2.53 -7.14
C VAL A 762 -22.48 -3.89 -7.81
N GLY A 763 -22.17 -3.91 -9.11
CA GLY A 763 -22.21 -5.08 -9.98
C GLY A 763 -23.51 -5.23 -10.77
N ARG A 764 -24.52 -4.36 -10.55
CA ARG A 764 -25.81 -4.40 -11.27
C ARG A 764 -26.41 -3.01 -11.48
N ARG A 765 -27.24 -2.86 -12.53
CA ARG A 765 -27.86 -1.58 -12.92
C ARG A 765 -29.08 -1.17 -12.09
N LYS A 766 -29.79 -2.16 -11.55
CA LYS A 766 -31.04 -1.97 -10.80
C LYS A 766 -31.25 -3.04 -9.75
N GLU A 767 -32.13 -2.77 -8.80
CA GLU A 767 -32.64 -3.77 -7.87
C GLU A 767 -33.21 -5.01 -8.58
N ARG A 768 -33.19 -6.13 -7.88
CA ARG A 768 -33.77 -7.38 -8.37
C ARG A 768 -35.29 -7.24 -8.48
N SER A 769 -35.88 -7.78 -9.54
CA SER A 769 -37.33 -7.77 -9.78
C SER A 769 -38.03 -9.12 -9.55
N GLY A 770 -37.39 -10.09 -8.87
CA GLY A 770 -37.90 -11.45 -8.67
C GLY A 770 -38.05 -11.84 -7.19
N THR A 771 -38.80 -12.90 -6.90
CA THR A 771 -39.24 -13.30 -5.54
C THR A 771 -38.26 -14.17 -4.75
N GLY A 772 -37.14 -14.62 -5.33
CA GLY A 772 -36.11 -15.34 -4.58
C GLY A 772 -35.35 -14.42 -3.61
N LYS A 773 -34.47 -14.99 -2.75
CA LYS A 773 -33.59 -14.19 -1.86
C LYS A 773 -32.31 -13.68 -2.54
N VAL A 774 -31.70 -14.47 -3.44
CA VAL A 774 -30.55 -14.05 -4.27
C VAL A 774 -30.71 -14.51 -5.72
N ASP A 775 -29.98 -13.89 -6.66
CA ASP A 775 -29.90 -14.35 -8.05
C ASP A 775 -28.89 -15.50 -8.16
N ARG A 776 -29.22 -16.55 -8.93
CA ARG A 776 -28.37 -17.73 -9.13
C ARG A 776 -27.07 -17.36 -9.84
N GLY A 777 -27.16 -16.88 -11.07
CA GLY A 777 -26.07 -16.23 -11.80
C GLY A 777 -26.45 -14.80 -12.15
N GLY A 778 -25.58 -13.83 -11.89
CA GLY A 778 -25.87 -12.42 -12.17
C GLY A 778 -24.77 -11.49 -11.69
N GLY A 779 -24.87 -10.22 -12.07
CA GLY A 779 -23.89 -9.20 -11.74
C GLY A 779 -22.65 -9.21 -12.65
N GLY A 780 -21.72 -8.29 -12.41
CA GLY A 780 -20.57 -8.12 -13.28
C GLY A 780 -19.51 -7.22 -12.65
N MET A 781 -18.46 -6.99 -13.42
CA MET A 781 -17.33 -6.21 -12.96
C MET A 781 -17.70 -4.73 -12.89
N ALA A 782 -17.56 -4.10 -11.73
CA ALA A 782 -17.93 -2.71 -11.48
C ALA A 782 -17.01 -2.06 -10.44
N PHE A 783 -16.87 -0.73 -10.50
CA PHE A 783 -16.24 0.09 -9.47
C PHE A 783 -16.90 1.46 -9.45
N THR A 784 -17.30 1.89 -8.25
CA THR A 784 -17.80 3.25 -7.98
C THR A 784 -17.24 3.73 -6.66
N ARG A 785 -17.03 5.04 -6.53
CA ARG A 785 -16.48 5.67 -5.32
C ARG A 785 -17.24 6.93 -4.95
N SER A 786 -17.13 7.36 -3.70
CA SER A 786 -17.71 8.63 -3.26
C SER A 786 -16.98 9.82 -3.88
N GLU A 787 -17.68 10.95 -3.94
CA GLU A 787 -17.06 12.24 -4.24
C GLU A 787 -16.13 12.72 -3.12
N ASP A 788 -16.37 12.30 -1.88
CA ASP A 788 -15.65 12.80 -0.72
C ASP A 788 -14.22 12.25 -0.65
N TYR A 789 -13.24 13.18 -0.63
CA TYR A 789 -11.83 12.85 -0.47
C TYR A 789 -11.41 12.92 1.01
N LEU A 790 -11.17 11.82 1.71
CA LEU A 790 -10.79 11.85 3.12
C LEU A 790 -9.33 12.29 3.29
N LEU A 791 -9.11 13.44 3.95
CA LEU A 791 -7.77 13.96 4.30
C LEU A 791 -7.16 13.19 5.47
N PRO A 792 -5.82 13.22 5.68
CA PRO A 792 -5.15 12.49 6.74
C PRO A 792 -5.76 12.76 8.12
N GLY A 793 -5.83 11.72 8.94
CA GLY A 793 -6.37 11.76 10.29
C GLY A 793 -6.90 10.40 10.69
N THR A 794 -7.91 10.41 11.54
CA THR A 794 -8.54 9.20 12.05
C THR A 794 -9.98 9.13 11.59
N TYR A 795 -10.38 8.02 10.98
CA TYR A 795 -11.73 7.84 10.47
C TYR A 795 -12.20 6.39 10.52
N ARG A 796 -13.51 6.25 10.66
CA ARG A 796 -14.24 4.99 10.73
C ARG A 796 -15.17 4.91 9.53
N ILE A 797 -15.03 3.85 8.74
CA ILE A 797 -15.91 3.53 7.60
C ILE A 797 -16.71 2.29 7.98
N GLU A 798 -18.03 2.32 7.84
CA GLU A 798 -18.90 1.22 8.22
C GLU A 798 -19.93 0.93 7.15
N THR A 799 -20.25 -0.34 6.92
CA THR A 799 -21.36 -0.77 6.07
C THR A 799 -21.74 -2.21 6.39
N ARG A 800 -22.98 -2.59 6.07
CA ARG A 800 -23.38 -4.00 6.01
C ARG A 800 -23.30 -4.46 4.56
N VAL A 801 -22.53 -5.51 4.32
CA VAL A 801 -22.34 -6.09 2.98
C VAL A 801 -23.35 -7.21 2.79
N ARG A 802 -24.29 -7.05 1.85
CA ARG A 802 -25.28 -8.05 1.48
C ARG A 802 -24.97 -8.65 0.12
N PHE A 803 -24.94 -9.97 0.04
CA PHE A 803 -24.81 -10.69 -1.23
C PHE A 803 -26.15 -10.67 -1.96
N THR A 804 -26.18 -10.14 -3.19
CA THR A 804 -27.39 -10.17 -4.04
C THR A 804 -27.36 -11.32 -5.05
N THR A 805 -26.22 -12.00 -5.13
CA THR A 805 -25.95 -13.16 -5.99
C THR A 805 -25.49 -14.33 -5.12
N ALA A 806 -25.73 -15.55 -5.58
CA ALA A 806 -25.39 -16.76 -4.83
C ALA A 806 -23.90 -16.93 -4.53
N TYR A 807 -23.04 -16.35 -5.35
CA TYR A 807 -21.60 -16.22 -5.14
C TYR A 807 -21.17 -14.81 -5.56
N GLY A 808 -20.15 -14.27 -4.90
CA GLY A 808 -19.60 -12.97 -5.27
C GLY A 808 -18.17 -12.78 -4.79
N ARG A 809 -17.44 -11.91 -5.50
CA ARG A 809 -16.15 -11.36 -5.09
C ARG A 809 -16.24 -9.84 -5.10
N GLY A 810 -16.23 -9.25 -3.92
CA GLY A 810 -16.38 -7.82 -3.69
C GLY A 810 -15.11 -7.22 -3.11
N GLN A 811 -15.00 -5.88 -3.18
CA GLN A 811 -13.92 -5.13 -2.58
C GLN A 811 -14.44 -3.82 -1.98
N VAL A 812 -13.87 -3.42 -0.84
CA VAL A 812 -13.87 -2.04 -0.38
C VAL A 812 -12.53 -1.42 -0.75
N VAL A 813 -12.58 -0.33 -1.51
CA VAL A 813 -11.42 0.43 -1.97
C VAL A 813 -11.36 1.72 -1.15
N PHE A 814 -10.24 2.00 -0.49
CA PHE A 814 -10.10 3.19 0.35
C PHE A 814 -8.69 3.76 0.26
N GLY A 815 -8.51 5.01 0.69
CA GLY A 815 -7.29 5.75 0.39
C GLY A 815 -7.06 5.89 -1.13
N TYR A 816 -8.14 5.92 -1.90
CA TYR A 816 -8.09 5.99 -3.35
C TYR A 816 -7.69 7.41 -3.80
N GLN A 817 -6.51 7.53 -4.40
CA GLN A 817 -6.02 8.77 -5.01
C GLN A 817 -6.08 8.71 -6.54
N ARG A 818 -5.88 7.50 -7.08
CA ARG A 818 -5.83 7.18 -8.50
C ARG A 818 -6.05 5.68 -8.67
N ARG A 819 -6.35 5.21 -9.89
CA ARG A 819 -6.58 3.78 -10.21
C ARG A 819 -5.52 2.80 -9.71
N ASP A 820 -4.25 3.22 -9.63
CA ASP A 820 -3.08 2.47 -9.17
C ASP A 820 -2.62 2.88 -7.76
N ARG A 821 -3.43 3.66 -7.05
CA ARG A 821 -3.13 4.22 -5.72
C ARG A 821 -4.32 4.07 -4.80
N SER A 822 -4.43 2.90 -4.19
CA SER A 822 -5.47 2.59 -3.21
C SER A 822 -5.02 1.48 -2.27
N LEU A 823 -5.78 1.30 -1.19
CA LEU A 823 -5.84 0.07 -0.42
C LEU A 823 -7.13 -0.66 -0.78
N ARG A 824 -7.08 -2.00 -0.73
CA ARG A 824 -8.18 -2.87 -1.14
C ARG A 824 -8.40 -3.95 -0.10
N LEU A 825 -9.56 -3.93 0.54
CA LEU A 825 -10.08 -5.08 1.28
C LEU A 825 -10.97 -5.89 0.32
N THR A 826 -10.46 -7.01 -0.16
CA THR A 826 -11.21 -7.98 -0.97
C THR A 826 -11.91 -8.98 -0.06
N PHE A 827 -13.10 -9.42 -0.46
CA PHE A 827 -13.80 -10.51 0.18
C PHE A 827 -14.54 -11.36 -0.86
N SER A 828 -14.67 -12.65 -0.57
CA SER A 828 -15.43 -13.58 -1.40
C SER A 828 -16.21 -14.59 -0.55
N GLY A 829 -17.36 -15.01 -1.06
CA GLY A 829 -18.20 -15.98 -0.37
C GLY A 829 -19.42 -16.37 -1.20
N GLY A 830 -20.19 -17.30 -0.66
CA GLY A 830 -21.40 -17.85 -1.27
C GLY A 830 -21.21 -19.24 -1.88
N ALA A 831 -22.27 -19.78 -2.46
CA ALA A 831 -22.30 -21.12 -3.04
C ALA A 831 -21.96 -21.08 -4.53
N TYR A 832 -20.68 -21.22 -4.87
CA TYR A 832 -20.22 -21.25 -6.28
C TYR A 832 -20.98 -22.30 -7.10
N MET A 833 -21.14 -23.52 -6.55
CA MET A 833 -21.85 -24.63 -7.20
C MET A 833 -23.32 -24.31 -7.52
N TYR A 834 -24.04 -23.65 -6.61
CA TYR A 834 -25.39 -23.19 -6.91
C TYR A 834 -25.37 -22.11 -7.99
N ALA A 835 -24.42 -21.17 -7.90
CA ALA A 835 -24.33 -20.04 -8.82
C ALA A 835 -24.10 -20.45 -10.28
N VAL A 836 -23.35 -21.54 -10.50
CA VAL A 836 -23.11 -22.12 -11.83
C VAL A 836 -24.18 -23.10 -12.30
N GLY A 837 -25.23 -23.34 -11.51
CA GLY A 837 -26.34 -24.22 -11.92
C GLY A 837 -26.20 -25.69 -11.51
N GLU A 838 -25.17 -26.03 -10.73
CA GLU A 838 -24.77 -27.42 -10.43
C GLU A 838 -25.33 -27.97 -9.12
N SER A 839 -25.77 -27.08 -8.23
CA SER A 839 -26.54 -27.44 -7.04
C SER A 839 -27.86 -26.68 -7.04
N GLU A 840 -28.92 -27.33 -6.56
CA GLU A 840 -30.23 -26.72 -6.30
C GLU A 840 -30.37 -26.27 -4.83
N GLU A 841 -29.37 -26.51 -3.98
CA GLU A 841 -29.38 -26.10 -2.57
C GLU A 841 -29.40 -24.58 -2.43
N GLU A 842 -30.32 -24.06 -1.61
CA GLU A 842 -30.50 -22.62 -1.45
C GLU A 842 -29.19 -21.95 -0.99
N PRO A 843 -28.71 -20.91 -1.70
CA PRO A 843 -27.38 -20.37 -1.52
C PRO A 843 -27.27 -19.59 -0.20
N SER A 844 -26.25 -19.95 0.56
CA SER A 844 -25.78 -19.22 1.73
C SER A 844 -24.27 -19.39 1.84
N PHE A 845 -23.64 -18.59 2.69
CA PHE A 845 -22.26 -18.84 3.09
C PHE A 845 -22.18 -19.05 4.60
N GLU A 846 -21.33 -19.99 4.99
CA GLU A 846 -20.93 -20.18 6.39
C GLU A 846 -19.60 -19.49 6.66
N GLU A 847 -18.83 -19.19 5.60
CA GLU A 847 -17.58 -18.46 5.68
C GLU A 847 -17.41 -17.42 4.56
N ILE A 848 -16.57 -16.42 4.81
CA ILE A 848 -16.00 -15.57 3.76
C ILE A 848 -14.49 -15.65 3.80
N ASP A 849 -13.88 -15.64 2.62
CA ASP A 849 -12.46 -15.33 2.47
C ASP A 849 -12.29 -13.82 2.37
N TRP A 850 -11.18 -13.30 2.87
CA TRP A 850 -10.83 -11.90 2.74
C TRP A 850 -9.34 -11.72 2.50
N SER A 851 -8.97 -10.59 1.89
CA SER A 851 -7.59 -10.13 1.81
C SER A 851 -7.47 -8.61 1.81
N LEU A 852 -6.37 -8.07 2.37
CA LEU A 852 -6.10 -6.64 2.50
C LEU A 852 -4.71 -6.31 1.95
N SER A 853 -4.64 -5.42 0.95
CA SER A 853 -3.39 -5.02 0.28
C SER A 853 -3.38 -3.54 -0.09
N GLY A 854 -2.18 -2.95 -0.23
CA GLY A 854 -1.97 -1.55 -0.65
C GLY A 854 -1.29 -1.41 -2.02
N MET A 855 -1.14 -2.53 -2.74
CA MET A 855 -0.39 -2.64 -4.00
C MET A 855 1.06 -2.17 -3.86
N TRP A 856 1.74 -2.60 -2.80
CA TRP A 856 3.18 -2.42 -2.66
C TRP A 856 3.95 -3.68 -3.02
N GLU A 857 5.14 -3.53 -3.58
CA GLU A 857 6.05 -4.65 -3.84
C GLU A 857 6.29 -5.46 -2.55
N ARG A 858 6.47 -4.73 -1.44
CA ARG A 858 6.65 -5.27 -0.10
C ARG A 858 5.45 -5.93 0.53
N ASP A 859 4.28 -5.90 -0.11
CA ASP A 859 3.09 -6.42 0.52
C ASP A 859 3.19 -7.94 0.80
N GLY A 860 3.98 -8.71 0.05
CA GLY A 860 4.23 -10.12 0.38
C GLY A 860 5.20 -10.32 1.56
N ALA A 861 6.25 -9.49 1.62
CA ALA A 861 7.41 -9.71 2.49
C ALA A 861 7.36 -8.98 3.85
N LEU A 862 6.48 -7.98 4.02
CA LEU A 862 6.24 -7.33 5.31
C LEU A 862 5.39 -8.24 6.21
N SER A 863 6.06 -9.24 6.79
CA SER A 863 5.51 -10.34 7.60
C SER A 863 4.96 -9.87 8.95
N GLY A 864 3.64 -9.86 9.10
CA GLY A 864 2.99 -9.45 10.35
C GLY A 864 1.60 -8.90 10.15
N SER A 865 1.35 -8.14 9.09
CA SER A 865 -0.02 -7.72 8.77
C SER A 865 -0.86 -8.95 8.42
N THR A 866 -2.00 -9.16 9.09
CA THR A 866 -2.95 -10.21 8.69
C THR A 866 -3.57 -9.78 7.36
N ARG A 867 -2.99 -10.26 6.26
CA ARG A 867 -3.31 -9.82 4.88
C ARG A 867 -4.36 -10.66 4.20
N SER A 868 -4.62 -11.86 4.69
CA SER A 868 -5.70 -12.70 4.21
C SER A 868 -6.08 -13.71 5.26
N GLY A 869 -7.28 -14.23 5.13
CA GLY A 869 -7.78 -15.31 5.97
C GLY A 869 -9.21 -15.62 5.59
N ASN A 870 -9.82 -16.51 6.37
CA ASN A 870 -11.24 -16.77 6.31
C ASN A 870 -11.91 -16.39 7.64
N ILE A 871 -13.23 -16.22 7.61
CA ILE A 871 -14.06 -16.01 8.79
C ILE A 871 -15.20 -16.99 8.73
N ASP A 872 -15.20 -17.95 9.64
CA ASP A 872 -16.31 -18.86 9.86
C ASP A 872 -17.35 -18.21 10.81
N PHE A 873 -18.58 -18.12 10.33
CA PHE A 873 -19.72 -17.58 11.06
C PHE A 873 -20.47 -18.64 11.88
N GLY A 874 -20.17 -19.92 11.67
CA GLY A 874 -20.78 -21.10 12.32
C GLY A 874 -22.24 -21.34 11.94
N LYS A 875 -22.76 -20.58 10.97
CA LYS A 875 -24.13 -20.70 10.45
C LYS A 875 -24.22 -20.02 9.09
N GLN A 876 -25.20 -20.46 8.30
CA GLN A 876 -25.56 -19.86 7.02
C GLN A 876 -25.97 -18.39 7.16
N ARG A 877 -25.42 -17.55 6.28
CA ARG A 877 -25.68 -16.10 6.18
C ARG A 877 -25.78 -15.62 4.74
N THR A 878 -26.32 -14.42 4.59
CA THR A 878 -26.39 -13.66 3.32
C THR A 878 -25.76 -12.26 3.43
N ALA A 879 -25.31 -11.88 4.64
CA ALA A 879 -24.74 -10.59 4.92
C ALA A 879 -23.80 -10.62 6.13
N PHE A 880 -22.91 -9.64 6.20
CA PHE A 880 -22.02 -9.40 7.35
C PHE A 880 -21.79 -7.89 7.55
N ASP A 881 -21.47 -7.49 8.77
CA ASP A 881 -21.11 -6.12 9.10
C ASP A 881 -19.60 -5.90 8.93
N LEU A 882 -19.22 -4.79 8.31
CA LEU A 882 -17.83 -4.41 8.07
C LEU A 882 -17.55 -3.02 8.65
N VAL A 883 -16.47 -2.92 9.43
CA VAL A 883 -15.91 -1.66 9.93
C VAL A 883 -14.43 -1.59 9.56
N LEU A 884 -14.04 -0.48 8.93
CA LEU A 884 -12.64 -0.11 8.73
C LEU A 884 -12.31 1.07 9.64
N LEU A 885 -11.36 0.87 10.56
CA LEU A 885 -10.83 1.93 11.40
C LEU A 885 -9.46 2.35 10.87
N VAL A 886 -9.38 3.54 10.30
CA VAL A 886 -8.13 4.12 9.80
C VAL A 886 -7.58 5.11 10.81
N ASP A 887 -6.30 4.99 11.11
CA ASP A 887 -5.55 6.01 11.86
C ASP A 887 -4.20 6.28 11.22
N GLY A 888 -4.03 7.48 10.66
CA GLY A 888 -2.80 7.87 9.99
C GLY A 888 -2.44 6.88 8.89
N ALA A 889 -1.31 6.21 9.05
CA ALA A 889 -0.77 5.24 8.10
C ALA A 889 -1.37 3.82 8.21
N SER A 890 -2.23 3.59 9.21
CA SER A 890 -2.70 2.26 9.59
C SER A 890 -4.21 2.08 9.41
N VAL A 891 -4.64 0.84 9.19
CA VAL A 891 -6.05 0.45 9.13
C VAL A 891 -6.28 -0.89 9.81
N GLN A 892 -7.42 -1.00 10.47
CA GLN A 892 -7.93 -2.25 11.04
C GLN A 892 -9.27 -2.60 10.38
N ALA A 893 -9.43 -3.85 9.96
CA ALA A 893 -10.70 -4.36 9.46
C ALA A 893 -11.36 -5.23 10.51
N ILE A 894 -12.61 -4.92 10.82
CA ILE A 894 -13.44 -5.62 11.80
C ILE A 894 -14.67 -6.14 11.07
N VAL A 895 -14.92 -7.44 11.15
CA VAL A 895 -16.09 -8.11 10.56
C VAL A 895 -16.93 -8.69 11.68
N ASP A 896 -18.22 -8.33 11.75
CA ASP A 896 -19.14 -8.73 12.82
C ASP A 896 -18.57 -8.53 14.24
N GLY A 897 -17.87 -7.40 14.45
CA GLY A 897 -17.22 -7.09 15.72
C GLY A 897 -15.94 -7.89 16.01
N ARG A 898 -15.45 -8.71 15.08
CA ARG A 898 -14.17 -9.41 15.23
C ARG A 898 -13.08 -8.70 14.42
N LEU A 899 -11.99 -8.30 15.06
CA LEU A 899 -10.80 -7.81 14.35
C LEU A 899 -10.25 -8.95 13.50
N VAL A 900 -10.18 -8.74 12.18
CA VAL A 900 -9.75 -9.77 11.23
C VAL A 900 -8.49 -9.39 10.48
N ALA A 901 -8.29 -8.09 10.21
CA ALA A 901 -7.12 -7.62 9.47
C ALA A 901 -6.50 -6.38 10.09
N THR A 902 -5.19 -6.24 9.97
CA THR A 902 -4.46 -5.01 10.20
C THR A 902 -3.55 -4.74 8.99
N TYR A 903 -3.41 -3.48 8.62
CA TYR A 903 -2.54 -3.05 7.54
C TYR A 903 -1.95 -1.68 7.84
N HIS A 904 -0.78 -1.41 7.27
CA HIS A 904 -0.08 -0.14 7.36
C HIS A 904 0.63 0.11 6.03
N THR A 905 0.81 1.37 5.68
CA THR A 905 1.59 1.71 4.49
C THR A 905 3.08 1.44 4.74
N ALA A 906 3.75 0.79 3.78
CA ALA A 906 5.16 0.40 3.91
C ALA A 906 6.09 1.61 4.14
N ASP A 907 5.73 2.78 3.60
CA ASP A 907 6.46 4.03 3.71
C ASP A 907 6.00 4.92 4.90
N GLY A 908 4.99 4.51 5.67
CA GLY A 908 4.45 5.29 6.78
C GLY A 908 3.63 6.51 6.38
N ARG A 909 3.25 6.65 5.09
CA ARG A 909 2.36 7.74 4.68
C ARG A 909 0.94 7.54 5.23
N PRO A 910 0.21 8.61 5.56
CA PRO A 910 -1.17 8.47 5.97
C PRO A 910 -2.05 7.93 4.82
N ILE A 911 -3.03 7.10 5.17
CA ILE A 911 -4.07 6.63 4.28
C ILE A 911 -5.06 7.79 4.10
N GLU A 912 -5.08 8.36 2.91
CA GLU A 912 -5.96 9.47 2.51
C GLU A 912 -6.47 9.23 1.08
N GLY A 913 -7.69 9.67 0.80
CA GLY A 913 -8.31 9.49 -0.51
C GLY A 913 -9.81 9.24 -0.46
N HIS A 914 -10.38 8.92 -1.62
CA HIS A 914 -11.78 8.50 -1.74
C HIS A 914 -11.99 7.09 -1.18
N VAL A 915 -13.26 6.76 -0.91
CA VAL A 915 -13.71 5.43 -0.55
C VAL A 915 -14.71 4.94 -1.59
N GLY A 916 -14.63 3.69 -1.98
CA GLY A 916 -15.48 3.10 -2.99
C GLY A 916 -15.60 1.59 -2.85
N PHE A 917 -16.36 1.01 -3.77
CA PHE A 917 -16.75 -0.38 -3.75
C PHE A 917 -16.63 -0.97 -5.14
N ALA A 918 -16.06 -2.17 -5.23
CA ALA A 918 -15.84 -2.86 -6.49
C ALA A 918 -16.33 -4.31 -6.43
N THR A 919 -16.62 -4.89 -7.59
CA THR A 919 -17.03 -6.28 -7.74
C THR A 919 -16.29 -6.89 -8.91
N SER A 920 -15.62 -8.02 -8.75
CA SER A 920 -15.00 -8.75 -9.89
C SER A 920 -15.93 -9.83 -10.43
N SER A 921 -16.83 -10.35 -9.58
CA SER A 921 -17.90 -11.27 -9.95
C SER A 921 -19.07 -11.13 -8.98
N GLY A 922 -20.28 -11.43 -9.44
CA GLY A 922 -21.49 -11.25 -8.63
C GLY A 922 -21.91 -9.79 -8.48
N ALA A 923 -22.79 -9.53 -7.53
CA ALA A 923 -23.23 -8.18 -7.17
C ALA A 923 -23.54 -8.08 -5.68
N PHE A 924 -23.32 -6.89 -5.13
CA PHE A 924 -23.45 -6.62 -3.70
C PHE A 924 -24.32 -5.39 -3.46
N GLN A 925 -25.04 -5.42 -2.35
CA GLN A 925 -25.68 -4.26 -1.76
C GLN A 925 -24.88 -3.87 -0.52
N PHE A 926 -24.35 -2.65 -0.53
CA PHE A 926 -23.70 -2.04 0.62
C PHE A 926 -24.76 -1.19 1.31
N THR A 927 -25.22 -1.66 2.47
CA THR A 927 -26.29 -1.01 3.20
C THR A 927 -25.74 0.20 3.96
N THR A 928 -26.32 1.37 3.66
CA THR A 928 -26.08 2.66 4.31
C THR A 928 -24.58 2.90 4.61
N PRO A 929 -23.68 2.83 3.60
CA PRO A 929 -22.26 3.00 3.81
C PRO A 929 -21.99 4.38 4.40
N ARG A 930 -21.29 4.42 5.53
CA ARG A 930 -21.14 5.63 6.34
C ARG A 930 -19.71 5.86 6.78
N VAL A 931 -19.40 7.12 7.06
CA VAL A 931 -18.08 7.54 7.54
C VAL A 931 -18.21 8.48 8.73
N GLN A 932 -17.31 8.35 9.70
CA GLN A 932 -17.14 9.27 10.81
C GLN A 932 -15.67 9.62 10.98
N ARG A 933 -15.36 10.91 11.16
CA ARG A 933 -14.02 11.34 11.57
C ARG A 933 -13.93 11.27 13.09
N LEU A 934 -12.87 10.63 13.59
CA LEU A 934 -12.61 10.40 15.02
C LEU A 934 -11.45 11.26 15.54
N ASP A 935 -11.15 12.36 14.85
CA ASP A 935 -10.00 13.21 15.18
C ASP A 935 -10.13 13.82 16.59
N ARG A 936 -11.35 14.13 17.08
CA ARG A 936 -11.50 14.69 18.43
C ARG A 936 -11.20 13.65 19.48
N SER A 937 -11.80 12.47 19.36
CA SER A 937 -11.49 11.33 20.21
C SER A 937 -9.99 11.02 20.21
N ARG A 938 -9.36 11.06 19.04
CA ARG A 938 -7.93 10.80 18.89
C ARG A 938 -7.04 11.83 19.59
N GLN A 939 -7.35 13.12 19.49
CA GLN A 939 -6.55 14.17 20.12
C GLN A 939 -6.82 14.26 21.63
N ALA A 940 -8.08 14.18 22.05
CA ALA A 940 -8.48 14.17 23.46
C ALA A 940 -7.98 12.91 24.18
N GLY A 941 -7.80 11.79 23.48
CA GLY A 941 -7.41 10.51 24.08
C GLY A 941 -8.58 9.80 24.76
N VAL A 942 -9.76 9.86 24.15
CA VAL A 942 -10.95 9.14 24.61
C VAL A 942 -10.72 7.64 24.44
N GLU A 943 -10.81 6.88 25.53
CA GLU A 943 -10.59 5.43 25.57
C GLU A 943 -11.72 4.64 24.86
N GLY A 944 -11.42 3.40 24.44
CA GLY A 944 -12.40 2.45 23.89
C GLY A 944 -12.78 2.66 22.42
N LEU A 945 -12.99 3.91 21.98
CA LEU A 945 -13.24 4.25 20.56
C LEU A 945 -12.02 3.96 19.65
N LEU A 946 -10.82 3.98 20.26
CA LEU A 946 -9.53 3.97 19.58
C LEU A 946 -8.50 3.06 20.28
N ALA A 947 -8.91 1.98 20.96
CA ALA A 947 -7.96 0.97 21.49
C ALA A 947 -7.29 0.14 20.35
N ALA A 948 -6.90 0.85 19.30
CA ALA A 948 -6.24 0.42 18.10
C ALA A 948 -4.71 0.32 18.28
N GLY A 949 -4.12 0.90 19.34
CA GLY A 949 -2.67 0.93 19.57
C GLY A 949 -2.25 1.44 20.96
N LEU A 950 -0.93 1.58 21.17
CA LEU A 950 -0.28 1.96 22.43
C LEU A 950 0.01 3.46 22.46
N HIS A 951 -0.53 4.18 23.44
CA HIS A 951 -0.11 5.55 23.74
C HIS A 951 0.97 5.55 24.82
N LEU A 952 2.14 6.14 24.53
CA LEU A 952 3.22 6.24 25.52
C LEU A 952 2.99 7.39 26.52
N ASP A 953 2.21 8.41 26.16
CA ASP A 953 1.94 9.61 26.97
C ASP A 953 0.59 9.57 27.69
N LYS A 954 -0.24 8.55 27.44
CA LYS A 954 -1.59 8.37 28.02
C LYS A 954 -1.79 6.90 28.44
N PRO A 955 -2.56 6.59 29.49
CA PRO A 955 -2.76 5.22 29.97
C PRO A 955 -3.75 4.42 29.10
N SER A 956 -3.62 4.49 27.77
CA SER A 956 -4.51 3.88 26.78
C SER A 956 -3.76 2.95 25.82
N SER A 957 -4.03 1.65 25.93
CA SER A 957 -3.46 0.59 25.11
C SER A 957 -4.36 -0.65 25.14
N PRO A 958 -4.43 -1.47 24.07
CA PRO A 958 -4.85 -2.86 24.21
C PRO A 958 -3.80 -3.63 25.04
N ALA A 959 -4.11 -4.88 25.38
CA ALA A 959 -3.13 -5.76 25.99
C ALA A 959 -1.87 -5.86 25.10
N PHE A 960 -0.68 -5.89 25.70
CA PHE A 960 0.58 -5.90 24.97
C PHE A 960 0.75 -7.18 24.14
N GLU A 961 0.13 -8.28 24.56
CA GLU A 961 0.07 -9.51 23.76
C GLU A 961 -0.67 -9.33 22.42
N ASP A 962 -1.56 -8.32 22.32
CA ASP A 962 -2.33 -8.00 21.12
C ASP A 962 -1.75 -6.80 20.35
N MET A 963 -0.58 -6.28 20.74
CA MET A 963 0.00 -5.05 20.18
C MET A 963 0.74 -5.25 18.85
N GLU A 964 1.03 -6.49 18.45
CA GLU A 964 1.63 -6.74 17.13
C GLU A 964 0.72 -6.19 16.02
N ASN A 965 1.33 -5.44 15.10
CA ASN A 965 0.71 -4.74 13.98
C ASN A 965 -0.26 -3.61 14.37
N ARG A 966 -0.07 -3.05 15.56
CA ARG A 966 -0.81 -1.89 16.03
C ARG A 966 0.08 -0.65 16.16
N PRO A 967 -0.46 0.57 15.98
CA PRO A 967 0.31 1.79 16.14
C PRO A 967 0.85 1.98 17.56
N VAL A 968 2.02 2.60 17.66
CA VAL A 968 2.64 3.11 18.88
C VAL A 968 2.78 4.62 18.74
N TYR A 969 2.16 5.37 19.64
CA TYR A 969 2.17 6.83 19.64
C TYR A 969 3.06 7.36 20.76
N GLY A 970 3.76 8.46 20.49
CA GLY A 970 4.72 9.07 21.44
C GLY A 970 6.17 8.61 21.26
N LEU A 971 6.44 7.59 20.41
CA LEU A 971 7.75 7.29 19.84
C LEU A 971 8.00 7.93 18.46
N GLU A 972 8.98 8.82 18.34
CA GLU A 972 9.29 9.51 17.08
C GLU A 972 9.63 8.54 15.93
N PRO A 973 9.14 8.79 14.70
CA PRO A 973 9.39 7.91 13.56
C PRO A 973 10.87 7.94 13.15
N SER A 974 11.42 6.75 12.90
CA SER A 974 12.76 6.56 12.34
C SER A 974 12.66 5.79 11.04
N THR A 975 13.45 6.17 10.04
CA THR A 975 13.50 5.42 8.77
C THR A 975 13.95 3.98 8.98
N ASN A 976 14.82 3.73 9.95
CA ASN A 976 15.31 2.39 10.22
C ASN A 976 14.37 1.60 11.15
N GLY A 977 13.21 2.17 11.52
CA GLY A 977 12.47 1.72 12.69
C GLY A 977 13.17 2.11 13.99
N SER A 978 12.54 1.80 15.12
CA SER A 978 12.96 2.17 16.46
C SER A 978 12.75 0.98 17.40
N MET A 979 13.68 0.78 18.31
CA MET A 979 13.52 -0.18 19.42
C MET A 979 12.88 0.52 20.61
N LEU A 980 11.88 -0.09 21.23
CA LEU A 980 11.28 0.40 22.46
C LEU A 980 11.42 -0.66 23.57
N LEU A 981 12.12 -0.28 24.63
CA LEU A 981 12.21 -1.05 25.87
C LEU A 981 11.19 -0.52 26.87
N TRP A 982 10.25 -1.37 27.27
CA TRP A 982 9.22 -1.06 28.25
C TRP A 982 9.58 -1.61 29.62
N ILE A 983 9.66 -0.71 30.62
CA ILE A 983 9.84 -1.07 32.02
C ILE A 983 8.53 -0.82 32.77
N PRO A 984 7.83 -1.86 33.25
CA PRO A 984 6.50 -1.71 33.85
C PRO A 984 6.57 -1.14 35.28
N THR A 985 5.43 -0.65 35.78
CA THR A 985 5.24 -0.53 37.23
C THR A 985 5.06 -1.95 37.81
N PRO A 986 5.84 -2.39 38.81
CA PRO A 986 5.73 -3.72 39.38
C PRO A 986 4.43 -3.86 40.17
N TRP A 987 3.85 -5.06 40.15
CA TRP A 987 2.67 -5.37 40.95
C TRP A 987 2.95 -5.18 42.44
N THR A 988 2.04 -4.47 43.11
CA THR A 988 2.02 -4.24 44.56
C THR A 988 0.63 -4.53 45.09
N LYS A 989 0.52 -4.97 46.35
CA LYS A 989 -0.81 -5.10 46.99
C LYS A 989 -1.39 -3.71 47.26
N ALA A 990 -2.72 -3.62 47.27
CA ALA A 990 -3.41 -2.37 47.57
C ALA A 990 -2.93 -1.79 48.93
N GLY A 991 -2.35 -0.59 48.89
CA GLY A 991 -1.83 0.12 50.07
C GLY A 991 -0.34 -0.07 50.36
N GLU A 992 0.39 -0.89 49.59
CA GLU A 992 1.86 -0.99 49.67
C GLU A 992 2.54 0.03 48.75
N GLU A 993 3.68 0.58 49.19
CA GLU A 993 4.49 1.47 48.35
C GLU A 993 5.19 0.71 47.22
N VAL A 994 5.36 1.37 46.08
CA VAL A 994 6.09 0.83 44.92
C VAL A 994 7.58 0.70 45.27
N ASP A 995 8.15 -0.51 45.14
CA ASP A 995 9.59 -0.74 45.32
C ASP A 995 10.39 -0.12 44.16
N VAL A 996 10.69 1.17 44.31
CA VAL A 996 11.51 1.97 43.39
C VAL A 996 12.86 1.28 43.15
N GLY A 997 13.48 0.69 44.19
CA GLY A 997 14.76 0.01 44.07
C GLY A 997 14.71 -1.22 43.16
N ALA A 998 13.61 -1.99 43.20
CA ALA A 998 13.40 -3.10 42.28
C ALA A 998 13.21 -2.64 40.82
N ILE A 999 12.49 -1.53 40.58
CA ILE A 999 12.35 -0.94 39.24
C ILE A 999 13.72 -0.52 38.70
N THR A 1000 14.48 0.24 39.49
CA THR A 1000 15.81 0.72 39.11
C THR A 1000 16.75 -0.41 38.74
N ARG A 1001 16.83 -1.48 39.56
CA ARG A 1001 17.66 -2.66 39.25
C ARG A 1001 17.21 -3.35 37.96
N ARG A 1002 15.91 -3.59 37.79
CA ARG A 1002 15.36 -4.25 36.60
C ARG A 1002 15.58 -3.43 35.33
N ALA A 1003 15.48 -2.11 35.42
CA ALA A 1003 15.74 -1.20 34.32
C ALA A 1003 17.21 -1.26 33.90
N ARG A 1004 18.16 -1.16 34.84
CA ARG A 1004 19.61 -1.32 34.56
C ARG A 1004 19.91 -2.65 33.89
N ASP A 1005 19.52 -3.76 34.51
CA ASP A 1005 19.79 -5.10 34.00
C ASP A 1005 19.25 -5.31 32.58
N SER A 1006 18.03 -4.84 32.31
CA SER A 1006 17.40 -4.98 31.00
C SER A 1006 18.02 -4.09 29.94
N THR A 1007 18.34 -2.85 30.28
CA THR A 1007 18.96 -1.90 29.37
C THR A 1007 20.38 -2.33 29.00
N GLU A 1008 21.19 -2.77 29.97
CA GLU A 1008 22.54 -3.28 29.71
C GLU A 1008 22.53 -4.51 28.80
N ARG A 1009 21.62 -5.45 29.05
CA ARG A 1009 21.45 -6.65 28.22
C ARG A 1009 21.03 -6.29 26.80
N LEU A 1010 20.08 -5.35 26.67
CA LEU A 1010 19.63 -4.90 25.35
C LEU A 1010 20.75 -4.18 24.59
N SER A 1011 21.49 -3.28 25.25
CA SER A 1011 22.64 -2.58 24.64
C SER A 1011 23.68 -3.56 24.12
N LYS A 1012 24.08 -4.55 24.92
CA LYS A 1012 25.02 -5.60 24.49
C LYS A 1012 24.49 -6.44 23.32
N ALA A 1013 23.21 -6.80 23.35
CA ALA A 1013 22.60 -7.57 22.26
C ALA A 1013 22.53 -6.76 20.96
N LEU A 1014 22.07 -5.50 21.01
CA LEU A 1014 22.01 -4.62 19.83
C LEU A 1014 23.41 -4.32 19.26
N ALA A 1015 24.41 -4.16 20.13
CA ALA A 1015 25.80 -3.99 19.70
C ALA A 1015 26.32 -5.26 18.98
N ARG A 1016 26.00 -6.45 19.49
CA ARG A 1016 26.34 -7.74 18.85
C ARG A 1016 25.71 -7.87 17.46
N GLU A 1017 24.42 -7.51 17.34
CA GLU A 1017 23.70 -7.55 16.05
C GLU A 1017 23.98 -6.32 15.16
N ARG A 1018 24.82 -5.37 15.61
CA ARG A 1018 25.10 -4.09 14.93
C ARG A 1018 23.84 -3.35 14.49
N ALA A 1019 22.82 -3.35 15.34
CA ALA A 1019 21.54 -2.71 15.07
C ALA A 1019 21.72 -1.19 14.92
N THR A 1020 21.07 -0.61 13.90
CA THR A 1020 21.16 0.82 13.56
C THR A 1020 19.93 1.61 13.99
N GLN A 1021 19.01 0.93 14.66
CA GLN A 1021 17.74 1.50 15.10
C GLN A 1021 17.92 2.34 16.36
N PRO A 1022 17.41 3.58 16.40
CA PRO A 1022 17.35 4.35 17.64
C PRO A 1022 16.56 3.59 18.71
N VAL A 1023 17.03 3.71 19.95
CA VAL A 1023 16.44 3.05 21.10
C VAL A 1023 15.66 4.07 21.92
N ALA A 1024 14.48 3.68 22.39
CA ALA A 1024 13.70 4.40 23.39
C ALA A 1024 13.48 3.54 24.62
N ILE A 1025 13.59 4.14 25.80
CA ILE A 1025 13.40 3.51 27.09
C ILE A 1025 12.19 4.17 27.75
N ALA A 1026 11.12 3.40 27.94
CA ALA A 1026 9.92 3.84 28.64
C ALA A 1026 10.00 3.44 30.12
N LEU A 1027 10.10 4.44 30.99
CA LEU A 1027 10.10 4.28 32.45
C LEU A 1027 8.75 4.70 33.05
N PRO A 1028 8.32 4.10 34.17
CA PRO A 1028 7.03 4.42 34.76
C PRO A 1028 7.09 5.73 35.55
N ALA A 1029 6.06 6.57 35.43
CA ALA A 1029 5.92 7.81 36.20
C ALA A 1029 5.94 7.58 37.73
N SER A 1030 5.66 6.36 38.19
CA SER A 1030 5.70 5.95 39.60
C SER A 1030 7.08 6.01 40.25
N LEU A 1031 8.16 6.13 39.47
CA LEU A 1031 9.52 6.38 39.98
C LEU A 1031 9.70 7.78 40.58
N GLY A 1032 8.87 8.75 40.20
CA GLY A 1032 9.06 10.17 40.54
C GLY A 1032 10.07 10.88 39.63
N ALA A 1033 9.87 12.18 39.41
CA ALA A 1033 10.60 12.96 38.39
C ALA A 1033 12.12 12.96 38.59
N GLU A 1034 12.59 13.16 39.82
CA GLU A 1034 14.03 13.20 40.15
C GLU A 1034 14.72 11.85 39.86
N GLN A 1035 14.08 10.74 40.25
CA GLN A 1035 14.64 9.41 40.03
C GLN A 1035 14.61 9.02 38.55
N VAL A 1036 13.56 9.42 37.82
CA VAL A 1036 13.47 9.25 36.36
C VAL A 1036 14.58 10.01 35.65
N GLU A 1037 14.87 11.25 36.06
CA GLU A 1037 15.94 12.05 35.46
C GLU A 1037 17.32 11.41 35.73
N ALA A 1038 17.60 11.06 36.98
CA ALA A 1038 18.88 10.45 37.37
C ALA A 1038 19.11 9.07 36.72
N LEU A 1039 18.14 8.17 36.82
CA LEU A 1039 18.23 6.83 36.20
C LEU A 1039 18.19 6.94 34.67
N GLY A 1040 17.35 7.82 34.14
CA GLY A 1040 17.23 8.04 32.71
C GLY A 1040 18.55 8.48 32.07
N ALA A 1041 19.25 9.44 32.68
CA ALA A 1041 20.56 9.88 32.19
C ALA A 1041 21.59 8.73 32.16
N GLU A 1042 21.60 7.87 33.18
CA GLU A 1042 22.45 6.68 33.25
C GLU A 1042 22.13 5.68 32.13
N LEU A 1043 20.85 5.33 31.97
CA LEU A 1043 20.41 4.32 30.99
C LEU A 1043 20.58 4.80 29.55
N VAL A 1044 20.32 6.08 29.29
CA VAL A 1044 20.45 6.70 27.97
C VAL A 1044 21.89 6.66 27.45
N ALA A 1045 22.86 6.83 28.35
CA ALA A 1045 24.29 6.82 28.02
C ALA A 1045 24.85 5.43 27.65
N LEU A 1046 24.08 4.34 27.85
CA LEU A 1046 24.48 2.98 27.46
C LEU A 1046 24.36 2.71 25.95
N PHE A 1047 23.83 3.66 25.17
CA PHE A 1047 23.65 3.53 23.73
C PHE A 1047 24.38 4.63 22.98
N ASP A 1048 24.79 4.34 21.75
CA ASP A 1048 25.36 5.29 20.80
C ASP A 1048 24.63 5.14 19.45
N PRO A 1049 23.87 6.16 18.98
CA PRO A 1049 23.59 7.42 19.67
C PRO A 1049 22.78 7.21 20.96
N PRO A 1050 22.78 8.18 21.89
CA PRO A 1050 22.07 8.08 23.16
C PRO A 1050 20.59 7.74 22.97
N ALA A 1051 20.08 6.82 23.80
CA ALA A 1051 18.68 6.43 23.73
C ALA A 1051 17.74 7.59 24.11
N ARG A 1052 16.49 7.49 23.70
CA ARG A 1052 15.44 8.42 24.11
C ARG A 1052 14.79 7.95 25.40
N LEU A 1053 14.68 8.84 26.39
CA LEU A 1053 13.89 8.60 27.58
C LEU A 1053 12.42 8.98 27.36
N ILE A 1054 11.52 8.08 27.74
CA ILE A 1054 10.06 8.29 27.72
C ILE A 1054 9.51 7.96 29.11
N VAL A 1055 8.57 8.77 29.61
CA VAL A 1055 7.90 8.53 30.88
C VAL A 1055 6.46 8.16 30.61
N HIS A 1056 6.03 6.98 31.05
CA HIS A 1056 4.67 6.49 30.79
C HIS A 1056 3.77 6.57 32.04
N PRO A 1057 2.46 6.83 31.88
CA PRO A 1057 1.54 7.01 33.00
C PRO A 1057 0.92 5.70 33.54
N TYR A 1058 1.25 4.54 32.94
CA TYR A 1058 0.66 3.25 33.33
C TYR A 1058 1.05 2.81 34.75
N THR A 1059 0.06 2.33 35.48
CA THR A 1059 0.19 1.80 36.84
C THR A 1059 0.10 0.28 36.84
N ALA A 1060 0.42 -0.36 37.97
CA ALA A 1060 0.33 -1.81 38.10
C ALA A 1060 -1.10 -2.35 38.21
N ALA A 1061 -2.09 -1.45 38.34
CA ALA A 1061 -3.49 -1.83 38.43
C ALA A 1061 -4.09 -2.10 37.04
N PRO A 1062 -4.97 -3.10 36.89
CA PRO A 1062 -5.72 -3.28 35.66
C PRO A 1062 -6.60 -2.04 35.39
N PRO A 1063 -6.67 -1.57 34.14
CA PRO A 1063 -7.66 -0.56 33.76
C PRO A 1063 -9.08 -1.04 34.08
N VAL A 1064 -10.00 -0.10 34.27
CA VAL A 1064 -11.42 -0.41 34.52
C VAL A 1064 -11.96 -1.30 33.39
N GLY A 1065 -12.46 -2.48 33.74
CA GLY A 1065 -13.01 -3.46 32.80
C GLY A 1065 -12.03 -4.56 32.37
N LEU A 1066 -10.73 -4.45 32.64
CA LEU A 1066 -9.75 -5.52 32.44
C LEU A 1066 -9.50 -6.31 33.73
N THR A 1067 -9.11 -7.57 33.56
CA THR A 1067 -8.76 -8.46 34.68
C THR A 1067 -7.29 -8.33 35.07
N ASP A 1068 -6.42 -8.01 34.11
CA ASP A 1068 -4.98 -7.87 34.26
C ASP A 1068 -4.50 -6.52 33.73
N ALA A 1069 -3.35 -6.05 34.21
CA ALA A 1069 -2.66 -4.89 33.64
C ALA A 1069 -2.32 -5.15 32.16
N VAL A 1070 -2.38 -4.12 31.32
CA VAL A 1070 -2.18 -4.27 29.86
C VAL A 1070 -0.81 -4.83 29.50
N ASP A 1071 0.21 -4.55 30.31
CA ASP A 1071 1.59 -5.04 30.15
C ASP A 1071 1.88 -6.28 31.00
N LEU A 1072 0.88 -6.82 31.71
CA LEU A 1072 0.99 -7.92 32.66
C LEU A 1072 2.06 -7.71 33.75
N ASN A 1073 2.44 -6.45 34.02
CA ASN A 1073 3.56 -6.08 34.89
C ASN A 1073 4.90 -6.71 34.47
N LYS A 1074 5.06 -7.02 33.18
CA LYS A 1074 6.28 -7.60 32.58
C LYS A 1074 7.08 -6.54 31.82
N ARG A 1075 8.36 -6.79 31.65
CA ARG A 1075 9.22 -6.00 30.75
C ARG A 1075 8.94 -6.45 29.32
N TRP A 1076 8.91 -5.52 28.39
CA TRP A 1076 8.65 -5.82 26.99
C TRP A 1076 9.68 -5.15 26.09
N ILE A 1077 9.91 -5.77 24.94
CA ILE A 1077 10.64 -5.20 23.84
C ILE A 1077 9.71 -5.09 22.64
N PHE A 1078 9.81 -3.95 21.97
CA PHE A 1078 9.07 -3.64 20.76
C PHE A 1078 10.07 -3.28 19.67
N PHE A 1079 9.86 -3.83 18.46
CA PHE A 1079 10.36 -3.18 17.25
C PHE A 1079 9.20 -2.38 16.66
N VAL A 1080 9.39 -1.07 16.50
CA VAL A 1080 8.41 -0.16 15.91
C VAL A 1080 8.96 0.30 14.57
N ASP A 1081 8.24 0.08 13.48
CA ASP A 1081 8.72 0.45 12.15
C ASP A 1081 8.65 1.96 11.87
N ALA A 1082 9.07 2.36 10.66
CA ALA A 1082 9.04 3.75 10.22
C ALA A 1082 7.64 4.39 10.15
N ALA A 1083 6.57 3.58 10.14
CA ALA A 1083 5.19 4.03 10.19
C ALA A 1083 4.68 4.21 11.63
N GLY A 1084 5.50 3.91 12.64
CA GLY A 1084 5.09 3.93 14.04
C GLY A 1084 4.25 2.70 14.42
N VAL A 1085 4.43 1.56 13.75
CA VAL A 1085 3.67 0.33 14.03
C VAL A 1085 4.56 -0.72 14.67
N ALA A 1086 4.09 -1.32 15.76
CA ALA A 1086 4.81 -2.40 16.42
C ALA A 1086 4.79 -3.66 15.54
N ARG A 1087 5.96 -4.12 15.09
CA ARG A 1087 6.14 -5.34 14.28
C ARG A 1087 6.39 -6.57 15.11
N VAL A 1088 7.12 -6.36 16.19
CA VAL A 1088 7.47 -7.38 17.18
C VAL A 1088 7.09 -6.82 18.52
N VAL A 1089 6.35 -7.61 19.30
CA VAL A 1089 6.06 -7.31 20.69
C VAL A 1089 6.33 -8.57 21.50
N ALA A 1090 7.37 -8.55 22.30
CA ALA A 1090 7.80 -9.72 23.04
C ALA A 1090 8.13 -9.40 24.50
N PRO A 1091 7.78 -10.28 25.45
CA PRO A 1091 8.23 -10.15 26.81
C PRO A 1091 9.76 -10.34 26.89
N LEU A 1092 10.44 -9.47 27.62
CA LEU A 1092 11.89 -9.50 27.77
C LEU A 1092 12.29 -10.43 28.94
N PHE A 1093 12.50 -11.71 28.61
CA PHE A 1093 13.00 -12.72 29.54
C PHE A 1093 14.53 -12.87 29.49
N SER A 1094 15.10 -13.11 28.31
CA SER A 1094 16.55 -13.16 28.04
C SER A 1094 16.84 -12.78 26.57
N VAL A 1095 17.99 -12.16 26.32
CA VAL A 1095 18.55 -11.86 24.98
C VAL A 1095 19.96 -12.44 24.79
N GLU A 1096 20.40 -13.25 25.75
CA GLU A 1096 21.78 -13.78 25.80
C GLU A 1096 22.07 -14.75 24.64
N GLY A 1097 21.07 -15.52 24.19
CA GLY A 1097 21.18 -16.48 23.10
C GLY A 1097 20.89 -15.96 21.69
N GLY A 1098 20.69 -14.65 21.50
CA GLY A 1098 20.25 -14.07 20.23
C GLY A 1098 18.84 -13.48 20.31
N PHE A 1099 18.43 -12.73 19.29
CA PHE A 1099 17.05 -12.31 19.13
C PHE A 1099 16.20 -13.42 18.47
N ASP A 1100 14.89 -13.38 18.71
CA ASP A 1100 13.91 -14.15 17.94
C ASP A 1100 14.08 -13.86 16.43
N PRO A 1101 14.06 -14.86 15.52
CA PRO A 1101 14.12 -14.66 14.08
C PRO A 1101 13.18 -13.58 13.54
N ARG A 1102 12.03 -13.35 14.19
CA ARG A 1102 11.12 -12.25 13.83
C ARG A 1102 11.75 -10.87 14.04
N LEU A 1103 12.45 -10.66 15.16
CA LEU A 1103 13.12 -9.40 15.44
C LEU A 1103 14.34 -9.21 14.54
N ASP A 1104 15.13 -10.27 14.32
CA ASP A 1104 16.28 -10.22 13.41
C ASP A 1104 15.89 -9.86 11.97
N HIS A 1105 14.81 -10.47 11.47
CA HIS A 1105 14.21 -10.10 10.18
C HIS A 1105 13.91 -8.61 10.11
N TRP A 1106 13.23 -8.04 11.12
CA TRP A 1106 12.83 -6.64 11.10
C TRP A 1106 13.97 -5.65 11.32
N LEU A 1107 14.96 -6.02 12.15
CA LEU A 1107 16.20 -5.27 12.28
C LEU A 1107 16.92 -5.19 10.94
N THR A 1108 17.02 -6.30 10.21
CA THR A 1108 17.68 -6.38 8.89
C THR A 1108 16.93 -5.61 7.80
N VAL A 1109 15.61 -5.85 7.66
CA VAL A 1109 14.77 -5.23 6.61
C VAL A 1109 14.76 -3.69 6.67
N PHE A 1110 14.88 -3.11 7.86
CA PHE A 1110 14.90 -1.67 8.04
C PHE A 1110 16.30 -1.10 8.34
N ARG A 1111 17.32 -1.93 8.60
CA ARG A 1111 18.69 -1.50 8.92
C ARG A 1111 19.20 -0.42 7.97
N ASP A 1112 18.92 -0.59 6.69
CA ASP A 1112 19.50 0.17 5.60
C ASP A 1112 18.52 1.09 4.86
N HIS A 1113 17.26 1.22 5.32
CA HIS A 1113 16.31 2.17 4.72
C HIS A 1113 16.80 3.63 4.82
N GLY A 1114 17.52 3.96 5.89
CA GLY A 1114 18.24 5.22 6.07
C GLY A 1114 19.70 5.19 5.62
N ARG A 1115 20.21 4.02 5.19
CA ARG A 1115 21.63 3.75 4.86
C ARG A 1115 22.61 4.40 5.85
N PRO A 1116 22.54 4.04 7.14
CA PRO A 1116 23.41 4.61 8.16
C PRO A 1116 24.88 4.38 7.81
N GLU A 1117 25.74 5.32 8.23
CA GLU A 1117 27.19 5.20 8.10
C GLU A 1117 27.70 4.04 8.95
N ARG A 1118 28.49 3.15 8.35
CA ARG A 1118 29.06 1.98 9.00
C ARG A 1118 30.49 1.81 8.55
N ASP A 1119 31.35 1.48 9.51
CA ASP A 1119 32.69 0.99 9.20
C ASP A 1119 32.55 -0.47 8.74
N LEU A 1120 32.90 -0.70 7.48
CA LEU A 1120 32.81 -2.01 6.84
C LEU A 1120 34.19 -2.39 6.32
N PRO A 1121 34.56 -3.69 6.38
CA PRO A 1121 35.85 -4.12 5.90
C PRO A 1121 36.03 -3.79 4.40
N PRO A 1122 37.26 -3.52 3.94
CA PRO A 1122 37.53 -3.42 2.53
C PRO A 1122 37.26 -4.77 1.86
N VAL A 1123 36.60 -4.75 0.70
CA VAL A 1123 36.39 -5.99 -0.08
C VAL A 1123 37.70 -6.34 -0.78
N GLN A 1124 38.32 -7.44 -0.38
CA GLN A 1124 39.55 -7.95 -1.00
C GLN A 1124 39.23 -9.16 -1.90
N ARG A 1125 39.99 -9.31 -2.98
CA ARG A 1125 40.00 -10.55 -3.77
C ARG A 1125 41.04 -11.47 -3.16
N PHE A 1126 40.72 -12.75 -3.04
CA PHE A 1126 41.74 -13.74 -2.77
C PHE A 1126 42.71 -13.76 -3.95
N SER A 1127 43.99 -13.51 -3.68
CA SER A 1127 45.05 -13.74 -4.65
C SER A 1127 45.66 -15.10 -4.37
N GLU A 1128 45.72 -15.97 -5.38
CA GLU A 1128 46.36 -17.31 -5.32
C GLU A 1128 47.82 -17.28 -4.83
N GLU A 1129 48.47 -16.11 -4.73
CA GLU A 1129 49.85 -15.98 -4.25
C GLU A 1129 50.03 -16.23 -2.73
N GLU A 1130 48.99 -16.22 -1.91
CA GLU A 1130 49.13 -16.46 -0.45
C GLU A 1130 49.21 -17.95 -0.06
N GLU A 1131 48.76 -18.90 -0.91
CA GLU A 1131 48.92 -20.34 -0.64
C GLU A 1131 50.31 -20.89 -1.03
N ALA A 1132 51.07 -20.18 -1.86
CA ALA A 1132 52.42 -20.60 -2.25
C ALA A 1132 53.51 -20.27 -1.19
N GLY A 1133 53.12 -19.72 -0.04
CA GLY A 1133 54.01 -19.14 0.97
C GLY A 1133 54.28 -19.99 2.22
N GLU A 1134 53.77 -21.22 2.31
CA GLU A 1134 54.13 -22.16 3.39
C GLU A 1134 54.73 -23.46 2.81
N ASP A 1135 55.79 -23.32 2.01
CA ASP A 1135 56.80 -24.37 1.95
C ASP A 1135 57.51 -24.40 3.31
N LEU A 1136 57.09 -25.36 4.12
CA LEU A 1136 57.74 -25.78 5.36
C LEU A 1136 59.17 -26.26 5.03
N ASP A 1137 60.12 -25.34 5.09
CA ASP A 1137 61.52 -25.67 5.33
C ASP A 1137 61.62 -26.36 6.69
N GLY A 1138 61.77 -27.68 6.64
CA GLY A 1138 61.91 -28.56 7.79
C GLY A 1138 62.67 -29.84 7.44
N GLU A 1139 63.92 -29.69 6.98
CA GLU A 1139 64.97 -30.69 7.22
C GLU A 1139 66.01 -30.12 8.21
N ASP A 1140 66.29 -30.93 9.24
CA ASP A 1140 67.21 -30.81 10.40
C ASP A 1140 66.80 -29.99 11.64
#